data_AF-A0A409V942-F1
#
_entry.id   AF-A0A409V942-F1
#
_cell.length_a   1.000
_cell.length_b   1.000
_cell.length_c   1.000
_cell.angle_alpha   90.00
_cell.angle_beta   90.00
_cell.angle_gamma   90.00
#
_symmetry.space_group_name_H-M   'P 1'
#
loop_
_entity.id
_entity.type
_entity.pdbx_description
1 polymer ?
#
loop_
_entity_poly.entity_id
_entity_poly.type
_entity_poly.pdbx_seq_one_letter_code
_entity_poly.pdbx_strand_id
1 'polypeptide(L)'
;MAFSTLTVLFVSGLLWFTSRLFCRYTSSSPLDTIPGPLSESLIFDPGIAKIKGFLGGNVLFISDPLALHHVLVKLRNTLLQIAKDGPKEVDLMDWMTRTALELIGQSGLGFTFDTLAEGSQPHPYGIASKQLVPVSTESALISTILVPYLSKIGTRRFRRFIVDIFPSKVVRRTRDIIDVLHNTSVEIFESKKKALREGDEALAAQIGKGKDIISILMKANMEAAEEDQLSEEELLGQITSLTFAATDTTSTALARTFHLLSQHKDVQNRLRLELRQARQDNNGEDLSYDILVSLPYLDAICRETLRLPRYPPVHTIVRTARKDMILPLSTPIRGTDGNMVSQVAVPRNTDIYVSILSSNRNKQLWGNDACEWKPERWLEPLPDSLVNARIPGVYSHLLTFIGGGRSCIGFKFSQLEMKAVLALLIDCLEVSPGNKDIIWQMTGIVTPNVNPDSTIPTMPLVLQKDQNVYEESEIFIASNRMMFGEGIFTTLGEPHRRQRRMLNPVFSIAHMRNMVLIFYDVVHKVDVMEWMTRTALELIGQSGLGFSFDSLIEGSLPHPYGVASKQLVPLSSSKAVIFTTFLPFLSNVGTRNFRRFVVDQLAKVIGPIRMMRDIVDVLHTTSVEIYESKKKAIQEGDEAVASQIGQGKDIISILMKANMHASNEDRLSEEELLGQITSLTFAATDTTSTALARTIHLLSENKDVQTRLRAELKQARDDNNGQDLPYDSLVHLPYLDAICRETLRLYPPLATISRTARQDMTLPLSSPIKGVDGNMISEITVPNGTDVFISIITSNRNVDLWGPDAYEWKPERWLQPLPDELVDAHIPGIYSHLLTFLGGGRSCIGFKFSQLEMKVVLALLIDELEFSPGKKPVIWQMTGIATPNIDPDSTVPTMPLTITRVKSIS
;
A
#
# COMPACT_ATOMS: atom_id res chain seq x y z
N MET A 1 22.72 -9.26 -42.76
CA MET A 1 21.67 -8.31 -43.16
C MET A 1 20.43 -8.97 -43.80
N ALA A 2 20.53 -10.07 -44.57
CA ALA A 2 19.35 -10.68 -45.20
C ALA A 2 18.43 -11.51 -44.26
N PHE A 3 18.92 -11.93 -43.07
CA PHE A 3 18.16 -12.79 -42.14
C PHE A 3 17.18 -12.05 -41.22
N SER A 4 17.34 -10.74 -41.02
CA SER A 4 16.52 -9.93 -40.10
C SER A 4 15.14 -9.55 -40.67
N THR A 5 14.90 -9.76 -41.96
CA THR A 5 13.71 -9.28 -42.67
C THR A 5 12.50 -10.23 -42.55
N LEU A 6 12.73 -11.51 -42.22
CA LEU A 6 11.68 -12.55 -42.23
C LEU A 6 10.87 -12.68 -40.92
N THR A 7 11.39 -12.16 -39.81
CA THR A 7 10.93 -12.46 -38.44
C THR A 7 9.63 -11.76 -38.04
N VAL A 8 9.17 -10.75 -38.79
CA VAL A 8 8.17 -9.77 -38.30
C VAL A 8 6.71 -10.11 -38.67
N LEU A 9 6.46 -11.16 -39.45
CA LEU A 9 5.12 -11.57 -39.95
C LEU A 9 4.21 -12.27 -38.90
N PHE A 10 4.52 -12.17 -37.61
CA PHE A 10 4.64 -13.39 -36.81
C PHE A 10 3.92 -13.47 -35.45
N VAL A 11 2.99 -12.56 -35.10
CA VAL A 11 2.30 -12.66 -33.79
C VAL A 11 0.79 -12.84 -33.95
N SER A 12 0.08 -11.84 -34.49
CA SER A 12 -1.36 -11.96 -34.79
C SER A 12 -1.64 -12.92 -35.94
N GLY A 13 -0.74 -12.98 -36.93
CA GLY A 13 -0.76 -14.01 -37.96
C GLY A 13 -0.53 -15.38 -37.34
N LEU A 14 0.58 -15.54 -36.60
CA LEU A 14 0.98 -16.83 -36.03
C LEU A 14 -0.11 -17.46 -35.15
N LEU A 15 -0.71 -16.75 -34.20
CA LEU A 15 -1.74 -17.34 -33.32
C LEU A 15 -3.00 -17.84 -34.08
N TRP A 16 -3.45 -17.10 -35.10
CA TRP A 16 -4.54 -17.51 -35.99
C TRP A 16 -4.17 -18.67 -36.93
N PHE A 17 -2.87 -18.91 -37.10
CA PHE A 17 -2.32 -19.73 -38.16
C PHE A 17 -1.71 -21.05 -37.66
N THR A 18 -1.18 -21.04 -36.44
CA THR A 18 -0.80 -22.24 -35.69
C THR A 18 -2.03 -23.05 -35.32
N SER A 19 -3.15 -22.43 -34.95
CA SER A 19 -4.41 -23.15 -34.76
C SER A 19 -4.80 -23.93 -36.03
N ARG A 20 -4.76 -23.30 -37.21
CA ARG A 20 -5.11 -23.92 -38.50
C ARG A 20 -4.17 -25.03 -39.01
N LEU A 21 -2.95 -25.14 -38.47
CA LEU A 21 -1.99 -26.18 -38.85
C LEU A 21 -1.81 -27.28 -37.80
N PHE A 22 -2.00 -26.96 -36.51
CA PHE A 22 -1.68 -27.84 -35.39
C PHE A 22 -2.91 -28.35 -34.60
N CYS A 23 -4.13 -27.81 -34.77
CA CYS A 23 -5.33 -28.25 -34.03
C CYS A 23 -5.80 -29.69 -34.35
N ARG A 24 -6.50 -30.30 -33.38
CA ARG A 24 -6.76 -31.74 -33.30
C ARG A 24 -8.10 -32.22 -33.93
N TYR A 25 -9.26 -31.81 -33.42
CA TYR A 25 -10.60 -32.37 -33.74
C TYR A 25 -11.74 -31.35 -33.48
N THR A 26 -12.95 -31.37 -34.09
CA THR A 26 -13.39 -31.62 -35.49
C THR A 26 -14.87 -31.19 -35.69
N SER A 27 -15.19 -30.26 -36.59
CA SER A 27 -16.51 -30.09 -37.26
C SER A 27 -16.33 -29.38 -38.62
N SER A 28 -17.31 -29.49 -39.53
CA SER A 28 -17.26 -28.90 -40.88
C SER A 28 -17.79 -27.47 -40.89
N SER A 29 -16.96 -26.51 -41.30
CA SER A 29 -17.39 -25.12 -41.55
C SER A 29 -17.91 -24.97 -42.98
N PRO A 30 -18.91 -24.12 -43.26
CA PRO A 30 -19.30 -23.75 -44.62
C PRO A 30 -18.17 -23.13 -45.46
N LEU A 31 -17.06 -22.74 -44.83
CA LEU A 31 -15.86 -22.21 -45.49
C LEU A 31 -15.02 -23.26 -46.23
N ASP A 32 -15.27 -24.56 -46.05
CA ASP A 32 -14.52 -25.64 -46.70
C ASP A 32 -14.96 -25.94 -48.16
N THR A 33 -15.99 -25.26 -48.68
CA THR A 33 -16.61 -25.56 -50.00
C THR A 33 -16.53 -24.44 -51.05
N ILE A 34 -15.65 -23.44 -50.90
CA ILE A 34 -15.54 -22.30 -51.85
C ILE A 34 -14.30 -22.45 -52.77
N PRO A 35 -14.46 -22.91 -54.03
CA PRO A 35 -13.41 -22.83 -55.04
C PRO A 35 -13.46 -21.48 -55.78
N GLY A 36 -12.55 -20.56 -55.48
CA GLY A 36 -12.46 -19.29 -56.20
C GLY A 36 -11.50 -18.28 -55.56
N PRO A 37 -11.13 -17.19 -56.27
CA PRO A 37 -10.32 -16.12 -55.69
C PRO A 37 -11.08 -15.47 -54.53
N LEU A 38 -10.39 -15.33 -53.38
CA LEU A 38 -10.92 -14.83 -52.11
C LEU A 38 -11.86 -13.63 -52.29
N SER A 39 -13.16 -13.85 -52.05
CA SER A 39 -14.18 -12.82 -52.12
C SER A 39 -13.92 -11.71 -51.09
N GLU A 40 -14.24 -10.48 -51.46
CA GLU A 40 -13.68 -9.28 -50.83
C GLU A 40 -14.22 -8.96 -49.41
N SER A 41 -15.12 -9.80 -48.88
CA SER A 41 -15.72 -9.67 -47.54
C SER A 41 -14.90 -10.29 -46.39
N LEU A 42 -14.05 -11.29 -46.65
CA LEU A 42 -13.47 -12.18 -45.62
C LEU A 42 -12.20 -11.66 -44.90
N ILE A 43 -11.95 -10.35 -44.95
CA ILE A 43 -10.83 -9.72 -44.22
C ILE A 43 -11.24 -8.34 -43.67
N PHE A 44 -12.49 -8.23 -43.21
CA PHE A 44 -12.71 -7.82 -41.82
C PHE A 44 -12.60 -9.09 -40.98
N ASP A 45 -12.01 -9.00 -39.79
CA ASP A 45 -12.23 -10.03 -38.77
C ASP A 45 -13.48 -9.57 -37.99
N PRO A 46 -14.67 -10.18 -38.23
CA PRO A 46 -15.90 -9.67 -37.64
C PRO A 46 -15.87 -9.83 -36.13
N GLY A 47 -15.21 -10.87 -35.61
CA GLY A 47 -15.13 -11.15 -34.18
C GLY A 47 -14.51 -10.01 -33.38
N ILE A 48 -13.38 -9.45 -33.83
CA ILE A 48 -12.73 -8.33 -33.11
C ILE A 48 -13.58 -7.04 -33.14
N ALA A 49 -14.34 -6.80 -34.22
CA ALA A 49 -15.25 -5.66 -34.29
C ALA A 49 -16.50 -5.87 -33.40
N LYS A 50 -17.08 -7.07 -33.43
CA LYS A 50 -18.21 -7.48 -32.57
C LYS A 50 -17.83 -7.41 -31.08
N ILE A 51 -16.64 -7.88 -30.70
CA ILE A 51 -16.13 -7.82 -29.32
C ILE A 51 -15.99 -6.38 -28.82
N LYS A 52 -15.55 -5.43 -29.66
CA LYS A 52 -15.55 -3.99 -29.32
C LYS A 52 -16.97 -3.42 -29.14
N GLY A 53 -17.98 -4.03 -29.77
CA GLY A 53 -19.39 -3.77 -29.50
C GLY A 53 -19.82 -4.35 -28.15
N PHE A 54 -19.65 -5.67 -27.95
CA PHE A 54 -20.06 -6.39 -26.73
C PHE A 54 -19.43 -5.84 -25.44
N LEU A 55 -18.15 -5.49 -25.46
CA LEU A 55 -17.44 -4.97 -24.27
C LEU A 55 -17.55 -3.44 -24.11
N GLY A 56 -18.15 -2.73 -25.08
CA GLY A 56 -18.26 -1.28 -25.09
C GLY A 56 -16.92 -0.52 -25.04
N GLY A 57 -16.97 0.80 -25.21
CA GLY A 57 -15.76 1.65 -25.14
C GLY A 57 -15.15 1.78 -23.74
N ASN A 58 -15.89 1.40 -22.68
CA ASN A 58 -15.58 1.70 -21.29
C ASN A 58 -15.58 0.48 -20.33
N VAL A 59 -15.99 -0.73 -20.73
CA VAL A 59 -16.20 -1.86 -19.79
C VAL A 59 -14.97 -2.76 -19.63
N LEU A 60 -13.81 -2.13 -19.43
CA LEU A 60 -12.62 -2.78 -18.84
C LEU A 60 -12.39 -2.25 -17.42
N PHE A 61 -13.48 -2.18 -16.66
CA PHE A 61 -13.40 -2.09 -15.20
C PHE A 61 -13.06 -3.47 -14.65
N ILE A 62 -12.04 -3.52 -13.80
CA ILE A 62 -11.69 -4.73 -13.06
C ILE A 62 -12.82 -5.01 -12.09
N SER A 63 -13.52 -6.11 -12.33
CA SER A 63 -14.81 -6.41 -11.73
C SER A 63 -14.72 -6.97 -10.30
N ASP A 64 -13.51 -7.33 -9.87
CA ASP A 64 -13.16 -7.62 -8.47
C ASP A 64 -11.75 -7.06 -8.12
N PRO A 65 -11.66 -5.85 -7.54
CA PRO A 65 -10.40 -5.29 -7.05
C PRO A 65 -9.71 -6.16 -5.98
N LEU A 66 -10.46 -6.99 -5.25
CA LEU A 66 -9.90 -7.86 -4.21
C LEU A 66 -9.07 -9.00 -4.80
N ALA A 67 -9.45 -9.52 -5.98
CA ALA A 67 -8.68 -10.56 -6.66
C ALA A 67 -7.27 -10.06 -7.03
N LEU A 68 -7.18 -8.88 -7.66
CA LEU A 68 -5.90 -8.24 -7.98
C LEU A 68 -5.09 -7.94 -6.71
N HIS A 69 -5.73 -7.43 -5.66
CA HIS A 69 -5.08 -7.20 -4.37
C HIS A 69 -4.53 -8.49 -3.73
N HIS A 70 -5.29 -9.59 -3.72
CA HIS A 70 -4.84 -10.87 -3.16
C HIS A 70 -3.59 -11.43 -3.88
N VAL A 71 -3.55 -11.38 -5.21
CA VAL A 71 -2.39 -11.83 -6.01
C VAL A 71 -1.14 -11.01 -5.65
N LEU A 72 -1.29 -9.67 -5.58
CA LEU A 72 -0.17 -8.78 -5.31
C LEU A 72 0.30 -8.83 -3.85
N VAL A 73 -0.60 -9.04 -2.88
CA VAL A 73 -0.23 -9.27 -1.47
C VAL A 73 0.53 -10.58 -1.31
N LYS A 74 0.12 -11.67 -1.98
CA LYS A 74 0.89 -12.93 -2.00
C LYS A 74 2.29 -12.70 -2.56
N LEU A 75 2.41 -12.08 -3.73
CA LEU A 75 3.69 -11.74 -4.35
C LEU A 75 4.60 -10.93 -3.40
N ARG A 76 4.05 -9.85 -2.82
CA ARG A 76 4.77 -8.98 -1.86
C ARG A 76 5.28 -9.78 -0.67
N ASN A 77 4.42 -10.58 -0.05
CA ASN A 77 4.76 -11.36 1.14
C ASN A 77 5.83 -12.42 0.81
N THR A 78 5.72 -13.13 -0.32
CA THR A 78 6.72 -14.12 -0.76
C THR A 78 8.07 -13.47 -1.08
N LEU A 79 8.11 -12.34 -1.80
CA LEU A 79 9.37 -11.64 -2.09
C LEU A 79 10.01 -11.04 -0.84
N LEU A 80 9.22 -10.55 0.13
CA LEU A 80 9.71 -10.11 1.44
C LEU A 80 10.25 -11.25 2.29
N GLN A 81 9.69 -12.45 2.18
CA GLN A 81 10.15 -13.65 2.87
C GLN A 81 11.46 -14.17 2.25
N ILE A 82 11.59 -14.14 0.91
CA ILE A 82 12.86 -14.43 0.23
C ILE A 82 13.93 -13.42 0.68
N ALA A 83 13.66 -12.12 0.66
CA ALA A 83 14.59 -11.06 1.07
C ALA A 83 14.72 -10.86 2.61
N LYS A 84 14.27 -11.82 3.43
CA LYS A 84 14.25 -11.71 4.90
C LYS A 84 15.65 -11.66 5.51
N ASP A 85 16.59 -12.45 4.99
CA ASP A 85 17.93 -12.65 5.55
C ASP A 85 18.97 -11.65 4.99
N GLY A 86 18.51 -10.58 4.34
CA GLY A 86 19.35 -9.59 3.65
C GLY A 86 19.20 -9.61 2.12
N PRO A 87 20.11 -8.95 1.38
CA PRO A 87 20.05 -8.88 -0.07
C PRO A 87 20.18 -10.27 -0.73
N LYS A 88 19.23 -10.66 -1.58
CA LYS A 88 19.29 -11.91 -2.36
C LYS A 88 19.12 -11.64 -3.85
N GLU A 89 19.91 -12.31 -4.68
CA GLU A 89 19.73 -12.31 -6.14
C GLU A 89 18.53 -13.20 -6.51
N VAL A 90 17.55 -12.62 -7.20
CA VAL A 90 16.29 -13.27 -7.60
C VAL A 90 16.05 -13.02 -9.08
N ASP A 91 15.64 -14.03 -9.85
CA ASP A 91 15.22 -13.84 -11.23
C ASP A 91 13.83 -13.17 -11.27
N LEU A 92 13.82 -11.85 -11.43
CA LEU A 92 12.58 -11.08 -11.49
C LEU A 92 11.79 -11.36 -12.78
N MET A 93 12.38 -11.92 -13.85
CA MET A 93 11.63 -12.23 -15.08
C MET A 93 10.64 -13.38 -14.86
N ASP A 94 11.02 -14.40 -14.08
CA ASP A 94 10.13 -15.49 -13.68
C ASP A 94 8.95 -14.95 -12.85
N TRP A 95 9.24 -14.22 -11.78
CA TRP A 95 8.21 -13.63 -10.92
C TRP A 95 7.27 -12.68 -11.67
N MET A 96 7.76 -11.84 -12.57
CA MET A 96 6.90 -10.96 -13.37
C MET A 96 6.05 -11.73 -14.38
N THR A 97 6.55 -12.85 -14.93
CA THR A 97 5.78 -13.75 -15.82
C THR A 97 4.65 -14.43 -15.05
N ARG A 98 4.96 -15.01 -13.89
CA ARG A 98 3.99 -15.68 -13.01
C ARG A 98 2.93 -14.71 -12.49
N THR A 99 3.35 -13.49 -12.11
CA THR A 99 2.45 -12.42 -11.67
C THR A 99 1.49 -12.01 -12.78
N ALA A 100 1.99 -11.68 -13.98
CA ALA A 100 1.12 -11.25 -15.09
C ALA A 100 0.14 -12.37 -15.52
N LEU A 101 0.58 -13.63 -15.49
CA LEU A 101 -0.29 -14.78 -15.78
C LEU A 101 -1.38 -14.96 -14.72
N GLU A 102 -1.05 -14.83 -13.43
CA GLU A 102 -2.01 -14.97 -12.34
C GLU A 102 -2.99 -13.80 -12.26
N LEU A 103 -2.56 -12.58 -12.60
CA LEU A 103 -3.42 -11.40 -12.70
C LEU A 103 -4.46 -11.58 -13.81
N ILE A 104 -4.05 -11.85 -15.06
CA ILE A 104 -5.02 -12.13 -16.14
C ILE A 104 -5.85 -13.38 -15.86
N GLY A 105 -5.27 -14.39 -15.19
CA GLY A 105 -5.99 -15.57 -14.71
C GLY A 105 -7.16 -15.21 -13.83
N GLN A 106 -6.93 -14.57 -12.68
CA GLN A 106 -7.99 -14.33 -11.71
C GLN A 106 -8.99 -13.25 -12.17
N SER A 107 -8.53 -12.12 -12.73
CA SER A 107 -9.44 -11.03 -13.11
C SER A 107 -9.99 -11.14 -14.54
N GLY A 108 -9.26 -11.79 -15.44
CA GLY A 108 -9.64 -11.93 -16.85
C GLY A 108 -10.33 -13.25 -17.18
N LEU A 109 -9.86 -14.36 -16.60
CA LEU A 109 -10.35 -15.72 -16.91
C LEU A 109 -11.11 -16.37 -15.75
N GLY A 110 -11.10 -15.78 -14.56
CA GLY A 110 -11.63 -16.38 -13.34
C GLY A 110 -11.02 -17.76 -13.03
N PHE A 111 -9.70 -17.89 -13.25
CA PHE A 111 -8.90 -19.12 -13.11
C PHE A 111 -7.59 -18.81 -12.37
N THR A 112 -7.02 -19.77 -11.63
CA THR A 112 -5.73 -19.60 -10.94
C THR A 112 -4.70 -20.54 -11.57
N PHE A 113 -3.56 -19.98 -11.96
CA PHE A 113 -2.44 -20.69 -12.58
C PHE A 113 -1.32 -21.00 -11.58
N ASP A 114 -1.06 -20.11 -10.62
CA ASP A 114 0.08 -20.19 -9.70
C ASP A 114 -0.29 -19.74 -8.28
N THR A 115 0.22 -20.45 -7.28
CA THR A 115 0.04 -20.08 -5.86
C THR A 115 0.91 -18.91 -5.42
N LEU A 116 1.93 -18.54 -6.22
CA LEU A 116 2.97 -17.54 -5.93
C LEU A 116 3.73 -17.79 -4.62
N ALA A 117 3.89 -19.07 -4.25
CA ALA A 117 4.62 -19.50 -3.07
C ALA A 117 6.14 -19.65 -3.34
N GLU A 118 6.94 -19.61 -2.28
CA GLU A 118 8.36 -19.92 -2.36
C GLU A 118 8.55 -21.41 -2.70
N GLY A 119 9.28 -21.70 -3.77
CA GLY A 119 9.51 -23.06 -4.26
C GLY A 119 8.37 -23.71 -5.09
N SER A 120 7.24 -23.03 -5.34
CA SER A 120 6.24 -23.54 -6.28
C SER A 120 6.78 -23.50 -7.73
N GLN A 121 6.51 -24.55 -8.50
CA GLN A 121 6.93 -24.63 -9.90
C GLN A 121 6.04 -23.71 -10.76
N PRO A 122 6.63 -22.90 -11.68
CA PRO A 122 5.84 -22.05 -12.57
C PRO A 122 4.88 -22.86 -13.45
N HIS A 123 3.67 -22.37 -13.65
CA HIS A 123 2.68 -23.07 -14.48
C HIS A 123 3.19 -23.27 -15.92
N PRO A 124 3.05 -24.48 -16.53
CA PRO A 124 3.57 -24.77 -17.88
C PRO A 124 3.13 -23.77 -18.95
N TYR A 125 1.94 -23.19 -18.81
CA TYR A 125 1.44 -22.13 -19.71
C TYR A 125 2.35 -20.90 -19.75
N GLY A 126 2.85 -20.43 -18.60
CA GLY A 126 3.71 -19.23 -18.56
C GLY A 126 5.04 -19.45 -19.27
N ILE A 127 5.64 -20.62 -19.04
CA ILE A 127 6.87 -21.06 -19.72
C ILE A 127 6.62 -21.20 -21.24
N ALA A 128 5.53 -21.85 -21.63
CA ALA A 128 5.13 -22.02 -23.03
C ALA A 128 4.90 -20.66 -23.72
N SER A 129 4.20 -19.73 -23.06
CA SER A 129 3.96 -18.37 -23.54
C SER A 129 5.28 -17.64 -23.81
N LYS A 130 6.21 -17.61 -22.85
CA LYS A 130 7.51 -16.95 -23.00
C LYS A 130 8.41 -17.57 -24.07
N GLN A 131 8.29 -18.87 -24.32
CA GLN A 131 9.09 -19.57 -25.34
C GLN A 131 8.50 -19.47 -26.75
N LEU A 132 7.20 -19.16 -26.90
CA LEU A 132 6.52 -19.19 -28.20
C LEU A 132 7.20 -18.29 -29.24
N VAL A 133 7.49 -17.03 -28.92
CA VAL A 133 8.06 -16.06 -29.88
C VAL A 133 9.55 -16.30 -30.17
N PRO A 134 10.44 -16.59 -29.19
CA PRO A 134 11.83 -16.98 -29.46
C PRO A 134 11.95 -18.23 -30.33
N VAL A 135 11.28 -19.33 -30.00
CA VAL A 135 11.35 -20.61 -30.76
C VAL A 135 10.72 -20.45 -32.17
N SER A 136 9.68 -19.62 -32.28
CA SER A 136 9.12 -19.23 -33.57
C SER A 136 10.12 -18.43 -34.43
N THR A 137 10.86 -17.51 -33.83
CA THR A 137 11.90 -16.72 -34.50
C THR A 137 13.03 -17.59 -35.05
N GLU A 138 13.48 -18.62 -34.31
CA GLU A 138 14.49 -19.59 -34.80
C GLU A 138 14.03 -20.35 -36.06
N SER A 139 12.72 -20.54 -36.24
CA SER A 139 12.14 -21.25 -37.38
C SER A 139 11.59 -20.34 -38.48
N ALA A 140 12.00 -19.06 -38.52
CA ALA A 140 11.40 -18.02 -39.38
C ALA A 140 11.31 -18.39 -40.88
N LEU A 141 12.28 -19.14 -41.42
CA LEU A 141 12.25 -19.60 -42.81
C LEU A 141 11.10 -20.59 -43.12
N ILE A 142 10.82 -21.52 -42.21
CA ILE A 142 9.82 -22.59 -42.41
C ILE A 142 8.42 -21.99 -42.27
N SER A 143 8.20 -21.32 -41.15
CA SER A 143 6.98 -20.61 -40.74
C SER A 143 6.53 -19.50 -41.70
N THR A 144 7.45 -18.69 -42.23
CA THR A 144 7.11 -17.58 -43.13
C THR A 144 6.93 -18.04 -44.58
N ILE A 145 7.69 -19.04 -45.06
CA ILE A 145 7.65 -19.44 -46.47
C ILE A 145 6.77 -20.66 -46.72
N LEU A 146 6.88 -21.72 -45.91
CA LEU A 146 6.19 -22.99 -46.17
C LEU A 146 4.79 -23.04 -45.56
N VAL A 147 4.64 -22.57 -44.31
CA VAL A 147 3.38 -22.72 -43.58
C VAL A 147 2.20 -21.99 -44.27
N PRO A 148 2.32 -20.76 -44.85
CA PRO A 148 1.32 -20.08 -45.71
C PRO A 148 0.68 -20.92 -46.82
N TYR A 149 1.38 -21.94 -47.30
CA TYR A 149 0.91 -22.86 -48.33
C TYR A 149 0.47 -24.20 -47.72
N LEU A 150 1.21 -24.74 -46.73
CA LEU A 150 0.83 -25.97 -46.02
C LEU A 150 -0.51 -25.86 -45.29
N SER A 151 -0.89 -24.68 -44.80
CA SER A 151 -2.20 -24.42 -44.17
C SER A 151 -3.39 -24.43 -45.15
N LYS A 152 -3.12 -24.49 -46.45
CA LYS A 152 -4.11 -24.60 -47.52
C LYS A 152 -4.21 -26.03 -48.07
N ILE A 153 -3.32 -26.94 -47.63
CA ILE A 153 -3.21 -28.30 -48.13
C ILE A 153 -3.85 -29.28 -47.14
N GLY A 154 -4.71 -30.17 -47.64
CA GLY A 154 -5.31 -31.28 -46.90
C GLY A 154 -6.20 -30.89 -45.73
N THR A 155 -6.70 -31.91 -45.02
CA THR A 155 -7.53 -31.76 -43.81
C THR A 155 -6.69 -31.38 -42.58
N ARG A 156 -7.32 -30.85 -41.53
CA ARG A 156 -6.64 -30.48 -40.27
C ARG A 156 -5.83 -31.67 -39.68
N ARG A 157 -6.39 -32.88 -39.70
CA ARG A 157 -5.70 -34.13 -39.30
C ARG A 157 -4.47 -34.44 -40.16
N PHE A 158 -4.54 -34.22 -41.47
CA PHE A 158 -3.40 -34.43 -42.38
C PHE A 158 -2.27 -33.43 -42.10
N ARG A 159 -2.58 -32.16 -41.86
CA ARG A 159 -1.58 -31.14 -41.50
C ARG A 159 -0.86 -31.48 -40.20
N ARG A 160 -1.61 -31.94 -39.19
CA ARG A 160 -1.04 -32.40 -37.92
C ARG A 160 -0.12 -33.62 -38.10
N PHE A 161 -0.53 -34.60 -38.91
CA PHE A 161 0.31 -35.75 -39.29
C PHE A 161 1.62 -35.34 -39.99
N ILE A 162 1.56 -34.37 -40.92
CA ILE A 162 2.76 -33.80 -41.57
C ILE A 162 3.68 -33.11 -40.56
N VAL A 163 3.13 -32.34 -39.61
CA VAL A 163 3.89 -31.73 -38.50
C VAL A 163 4.56 -32.79 -37.63
N ASP A 164 3.83 -33.84 -37.23
CA ASP A 164 4.32 -34.86 -36.30
C ASP A 164 5.47 -35.70 -36.90
N ILE A 165 5.49 -35.85 -38.23
CA ILE A 165 6.57 -36.53 -38.99
C ILE A 165 7.71 -35.56 -39.39
N PHE A 166 7.50 -34.24 -39.29
CA PHE A 166 8.48 -33.26 -39.76
C PHE A 166 9.80 -33.36 -38.95
N PRO A 167 10.97 -33.51 -39.61
CA PRO A 167 12.21 -33.89 -38.91
C PRO A 167 12.80 -32.80 -38.00
N SER A 168 12.39 -31.53 -38.13
CA SER A 168 12.92 -30.42 -37.32
C SER A 168 12.54 -30.51 -35.84
N LYS A 169 13.55 -30.40 -34.95
CA LYS A 169 13.36 -30.26 -33.49
C LYS A 169 12.56 -29.00 -33.13
N VAL A 170 12.79 -27.90 -33.85
CA VAL A 170 12.13 -26.60 -33.58
C VAL A 170 10.63 -26.70 -33.88
N VAL A 171 10.23 -27.34 -34.98
CA VAL A 171 8.81 -27.54 -35.33
C VAL A 171 8.07 -28.39 -34.30
N ARG A 172 8.72 -29.44 -33.77
CA ARG A 172 8.14 -30.25 -32.67
C ARG A 172 8.05 -29.45 -31.36
N ARG A 173 9.06 -28.67 -31.00
CA ARG A 173 9.00 -27.78 -29.81
C ARG A 173 7.89 -26.73 -29.95
N THR A 174 7.71 -26.13 -31.14
CA THR A 174 6.60 -25.20 -31.42
C THR A 174 5.24 -25.89 -31.27
N ARG A 175 5.06 -27.10 -31.81
CA ARG A 175 3.86 -27.94 -31.62
C ARG A 175 3.57 -28.15 -30.13
N ASP A 176 4.56 -28.58 -29.37
CA ASP A 176 4.40 -28.92 -27.94
C ASP A 176 4.02 -27.69 -27.11
N ILE A 177 4.58 -26.52 -27.42
CA ILE A 177 4.18 -25.21 -26.86
C ILE A 177 2.71 -24.89 -27.19
N ILE A 178 2.31 -25.03 -28.47
CA ILE A 178 0.92 -24.75 -28.90
C ILE A 178 -0.06 -25.70 -28.22
N ASP A 179 0.29 -26.98 -28.07
CA ASP A 179 -0.55 -27.98 -27.40
C ASP A 179 -0.79 -27.60 -25.92
N VAL A 180 0.24 -27.15 -25.20
CA VAL A 180 0.08 -26.66 -23.82
C VAL A 180 -0.86 -25.45 -23.76
N LEU A 181 -0.61 -24.42 -24.58
CA LEU A 181 -1.45 -23.21 -24.61
C LEU A 181 -2.91 -23.51 -24.96
N HIS A 182 -3.14 -24.41 -25.91
CA HIS A 182 -4.48 -24.80 -26.35
C HIS A 182 -5.21 -25.66 -25.30
N ASN A 183 -4.56 -26.71 -24.78
CA ASN A 183 -5.19 -27.63 -23.81
C ASN A 183 -5.63 -26.90 -22.54
N THR A 184 -4.80 -26.00 -22.00
CA THR A 184 -5.18 -25.17 -20.84
C THR A 184 -6.30 -24.18 -21.19
N SER A 185 -6.33 -23.63 -22.41
CA SER A 185 -7.44 -22.78 -22.84
C SER A 185 -8.77 -23.55 -22.97
N VAL A 186 -8.72 -24.83 -23.39
CA VAL A 186 -9.89 -25.73 -23.39
C VAL A 186 -10.35 -26.08 -21.98
N GLU A 187 -9.43 -26.35 -21.06
CA GLU A 187 -9.72 -26.60 -19.64
C GLU A 187 -10.47 -25.42 -18.99
N ILE A 188 -9.97 -24.20 -19.20
CA ILE A 188 -10.61 -22.95 -18.74
C ILE A 188 -12.00 -22.79 -19.37
N PHE A 189 -12.12 -22.99 -20.68
CA PHE A 189 -13.40 -22.86 -21.39
C PHE A 189 -14.45 -23.85 -20.91
N GLU A 190 -14.13 -25.15 -20.81
CA GLU A 190 -15.09 -26.16 -20.35
C GLU A 190 -15.45 -25.98 -18.86
N SER A 191 -14.50 -25.53 -18.02
CA SER A 191 -14.78 -25.13 -16.63
C SER A 191 -15.80 -23.99 -16.54
N LYS A 192 -15.67 -22.95 -17.37
CA LYS A 192 -16.64 -21.83 -17.45
C LYS A 192 -17.97 -22.26 -18.06
N LYS A 193 -17.95 -23.04 -19.15
CA LYS A 193 -19.13 -23.61 -19.80
C LYS A 193 -19.91 -24.55 -18.88
N LYS A 194 -19.23 -25.21 -17.93
CA LYS A 194 -19.88 -26.00 -16.88
C LYS A 194 -20.55 -25.08 -15.84
N ALA A 195 -19.83 -24.12 -15.27
CA ALA A 195 -20.40 -23.21 -14.26
C ALA A 195 -21.59 -22.39 -14.78
N LEU A 196 -21.55 -21.93 -16.04
CA LEU A 196 -22.68 -21.26 -16.70
C LEU A 196 -23.92 -22.16 -16.86
N ARG A 197 -23.75 -23.49 -16.93
CA ARG A 197 -24.85 -24.47 -16.97
C ARG A 197 -25.40 -24.84 -15.59
N GLU A 198 -24.59 -24.70 -14.55
CA GLU A 198 -24.95 -25.01 -13.15
C GLU A 198 -25.65 -23.84 -12.44
N GLY A 199 -25.70 -22.65 -13.06
CA GLY A 199 -26.47 -21.49 -12.60
C GLY A 199 -25.63 -20.44 -11.86
N ASP A 200 -26.24 -19.31 -11.52
CA ASP A 200 -25.51 -18.15 -10.95
C ASP A 200 -24.86 -18.44 -9.57
N GLU A 201 -25.34 -19.42 -8.79
CA GLU A 201 -24.66 -19.85 -7.56
C GLU A 201 -23.31 -20.52 -7.83
N ALA A 202 -23.23 -21.42 -8.82
CA ALA A 202 -21.98 -22.04 -9.24
C ALA A 202 -21.02 -21.02 -9.86
N LEU A 203 -21.57 -20.02 -10.57
CA LEU A 203 -20.82 -18.90 -11.13
C LEU A 203 -20.27 -17.96 -10.04
N ALA A 204 -21.03 -17.74 -8.96
CA ALA A 204 -20.64 -16.94 -7.80
C ALA A 204 -19.60 -17.66 -6.91
N ALA A 205 -19.59 -18.99 -6.91
CA ALA A 205 -18.60 -19.81 -6.20
C ALA A 205 -17.22 -19.84 -6.88
N GLN A 206 -17.11 -19.48 -8.16
CA GLN A 206 -15.85 -19.41 -8.87
C GLN A 206 -15.05 -18.12 -8.59
N ILE A 207 -13.74 -18.19 -8.78
CA ILE A 207 -12.85 -17.02 -8.82
C ILE A 207 -13.37 -16.05 -9.89
N GLY A 208 -13.48 -14.77 -9.54
CA GLY A 208 -14.10 -13.73 -10.38
C GLY A 208 -15.63 -13.62 -10.29
N LYS A 209 -16.32 -14.53 -9.57
CA LYS A 209 -17.78 -14.49 -9.29
C LYS A 209 -18.65 -14.28 -10.54
N GLY A 210 -18.25 -14.86 -11.67
CA GLY A 210 -18.94 -14.72 -12.96
C GLY A 210 -18.78 -13.36 -13.65
N LYS A 211 -17.94 -12.46 -13.12
CA LYS A 211 -17.64 -11.15 -13.70
C LYS A 211 -16.30 -11.08 -14.44
N ASP A 212 -15.63 -12.21 -14.63
CA ASP A 212 -14.42 -12.29 -15.45
C ASP A 212 -14.74 -12.06 -16.95
N ILE A 213 -13.74 -11.66 -17.74
CA ILE A 213 -13.93 -11.26 -19.15
C ILE A 213 -14.51 -12.42 -19.98
N ILE A 214 -14.13 -13.66 -19.68
CA ILE A 214 -14.63 -14.84 -20.41
C ILE A 214 -16.08 -15.15 -20.03
N SER A 215 -16.44 -15.11 -18.76
CA SER A 215 -17.84 -15.25 -18.32
C SER A 215 -18.74 -14.17 -18.94
N ILE A 216 -18.30 -12.92 -18.97
CA ILE A 216 -19.03 -11.81 -19.59
C ILE A 216 -19.15 -12.04 -21.11
N LEU A 217 -18.06 -12.38 -21.79
CA LEU A 217 -18.05 -12.65 -23.22
C LEU A 217 -18.99 -13.82 -23.57
N MET A 218 -18.98 -14.91 -22.79
CA MET A 218 -19.85 -16.06 -23.01
C MET A 218 -21.33 -15.72 -22.76
N LYS A 219 -21.67 -14.97 -21.71
CA LYS A 219 -23.05 -14.49 -21.48
C LYS A 219 -23.53 -13.59 -22.63
N ALA A 220 -22.75 -12.57 -22.99
CA ALA A 220 -23.07 -11.68 -24.11
C ALA A 220 -23.18 -12.42 -25.45
N ASN A 221 -22.39 -13.48 -25.65
CA ASN A 221 -22.46 -14.33 -26.84
C ASN A 221 -23.72 -15.21 -26.89
N MET A 222 -24.28 -15.60 -25.73
CA MET A 222 -25.55 -16.33 -25.66
C MET A 222 -26.76 -15.41 -25.87
N GLU A 223 -26.64 -14.12 -25.53
CA GLU A 223 -27.67 -13.09 -25.70
C GLU A 223 -27.65 -12.45 -27.11
N ALA A 224 -26.60 -12.70 -27.91
CA ALA A 224 -26.43 -12.16 -29.25
C ALA A 224 -27.38 -12.80 -30.29
N ALA A 225 -27.77 -12.00 -31.29
CA ALA A 225 -28.45 -12.50 -32.49
C ALA A 225 -27.56 -13.54 -33.21
N GLU A 226 -28.16 -14.55 -33.88
CA GLU A 226 -27.43 -15.66 -34.50
C GLU A 226 -26.32 -15.21 -35.48
N GLU A 227 -26.51 -14.08 -36.18
CA GLU A 227 -25.52 -13.50 -37.08
C GLU A 227 -24.30 -12.88 -36.36
N ASP A 228 -24.45 -12.54 -35.07
CA ASP A 228 -23.43 -11.94 -34.20
C ASP A 228 -22.77 -12.92 -33.23
N GLN A 229 -23.30 -14.14 -33.09
CA GLN A 229 -22.70 -15.19 -32.25
C GLN A 229 -21.32 -15.64 -32.75
N LEU A 230 -20.37 -15.70 -31.83
CA LEU A 230 -19.05 -16.30 -31.97
C LEU A 230 -19.15 -17.81 -31.77
N SER A 231 -18.43 -18.56 -32.61
CA SER A 231 -18.27 -20.01 -32.46
C SER A 231 -17.36 -20.38 -31.28
N GLU A 232 -17.45 -21.63 -30.80
CA GLU A 232 -16.56 -22.14 -29.74
C GLU A 232 -15.07 -22.06 -30.14
N GLU A 233 -14.73 -22.23 -31.43
CA GLU A 233 -13.36 -22.05 -31.94
C GLU A 233 -12.88 -20.60 -31.79
N GLU A 234 -13.76 -19.62 -32.02
CA GLU A 234 -13.44 -18.20 -31.85
C GLU A 234 -13.31 -17.81 -30.37
N LEU A 235 -14.18 -18.31 -29.49
CA LEU A 235 -14.09 -18.10 -28.04
C LEU A 235 -12.79 -18.67 -27.44
N LEU A 236 -12.42 -19.91 -27.82
CA LEU A 236 -11.12 -20.51 -27.45
C LEU A 236 -9.93 -19.72 -28.01
N GLY A 237 -10.07 -19.17 -29.21
CA GLY A 237 -9.12 -18.25 -29.82
C GLY A 237 -8.93 -16.97 -29.01
N GLN A 238 -10.01 -16.40 -28.46
CA GLN A 238 -9.92 -15.22 -27.58
C GLN A 238 -9.26 -15.53 -26.24
N ILE A 239 -9.60 -16.66 -25.59
CA ILE A 239 -8.93 -17.09 -24.34
C ILE A 239 -7.41 -17.17 -24.55
N THR A 240 -6.98 -17.85 -25.61
CA THR A 240 -5.55 -17.98 -25.95
C THR A 240 -4.91 -16.60 -26.22
N SER A 241 -5.58 -15.75 -27.00
CA SER A 241 -5.04 -14.46 -27.44
C SER A 241 -4.94 -13.43 -26.31
N LEU A 242 -5.97 -13.33 -25.46
CA LEU A 242 -6.01 -12.42 -24.31
C LEU A 242 -4.95 -12.80 -23.28
N THR A 243 -4.88 -14.09 -22.93
CA THR A 243 -3.93 -14.59 -21.92
C THR A 243 -2.48 -14.42 -22.39
N PHE A 244 -2.16 -14.78 -23.64
CA PHE A 244 -0.84 -14.56 -24.22
C PHE A 244 -0.46 -13.07 -24.26
N ALA A 245 -1.36 -12.21 -24.75
CA ALA A 245 -1.08 -10.79 -24.91
C ALA A 245 -0.85 -10.08 -23.56
N ALA A 246 -1.69 -10.35 -22.55
CA ALA A 246 -1.52 -9.80 -21.21
C ALA A 246 -0.25 -10.34 -20.53
N THR A 247 -0.04 -11.65 -20.56
CA THR A 247 1.10 -12.28 -19.87
C THR A 247 2.43 -11.84 -20.47
N ASP A 248 2.64 -12.02 -21.78
CA ASP A 248 3.98 -11.89 -22.36
C ASP A 248 4.43 -10.43 -22.43
N THR A 249 3.52 -9.51 -22.74
CA THR A 249 3.87 -8.08 -22.89
C THR A 249 3.93 -7.32 -21.56
N THR A 250 2.99 -7.51 -20.62
CA THR A 250 3.04 -6.83 -19.31
C THR A 250 4.26 -7.31 -18.50
N SER A 251 4.53 -8.61 -18.43
CA SER A 251 5.69 -9.13 -17.66
C SER A 251 7.03 -8.59 -18.16
N THR A 252 7.20 -8.43 -19.48
CA THR A 252 8.38 -7.77 -20.07
C THR A 252 8.45 -6.29 -19.68
N ALA A 253 7.32 -5.55 -19.72
CA ALA A 253 7.28 -4.14 -19.35
C ALA A 253 7.61 -3.92 -17.86
N LEU A 254 7.06 -4.76 -16.98
CA LEU A 254 7.38 -4.81 -15.56
C LEU A 254 8.87 -5.09 -15.31
N ALA A 255 9.38 -6.18 -15.88
CA ALA A 255 10.79 -6.56 -15.75
C ALA A 255 11.72 -5.42 -16.21
N ARG A 256 11.39 -4.77 -17.34
CA ARG A 256 12.16 -3.62 -17.83
C ARG A 256 12.10 -2.42 -16.88
N THR A 257 10.95 -2.16 -16.28
CA THR A 257 10.79 -1.08 -15.29
C THR A 257 11.65 -1.33 -14.05
N PHE A 258 11.63 -2.55 -13.49
CA PHE A 258 12.50 -2.90 -12.36
C PHE A 258 13.99 -2.85 -12.69
N HIS A 259 14.40 -3.27 -13.90
CA HIS A 259 15.78 -3.14 -14.33
C HIS A 259 16.24 -1.67 -14.43
N LEU A 260 15.40 -0.78 -14.97
CA LEU A 260 15.66 0.67 -14.99
C LEU A 260 15.70 1.27 -13.57
N LEU A 261 14.73 0.96 -12.72
CA LEU A 261 14.72 1.40 -11.31
C LEU A 261 15.91 0.87 -10.50
N SER A 262 16.49 -0.27 -10.88
CA SER A 262 17.72 -0.79 -10.27
C SER A 262 18.97 0.06 -10.63
N GLN A 263 18.95 0.70 -11.80
CA GLN A 263 20.02 1.56 -12.31
C GLN A 263 19.87 3.03 -11.85
N HIS A 264 18.64 3.45 -11.52
CA HIS A 264 18.28 4.81 -11.12
C HIS A 264 17.71 4.85 -9.69
N LYS A 265 18.61 4.80 -8.69
CA LYS A 265 18.26 4.78 -7.25
C LYS A 265 17.58 6.05 -6.77
N ASP A 266 17.97 7.19 -7.33
CA ASP A 266 17.34 8.50 -7.16
C ASP A 266 15.84 8.46 -7.54
N VAL A 267 15.53 7.95 -8.73
CA VAL A 267 14.16 7.77 -9.22
C VAL A 267 13.39 6.75 -8.36
N GLN A 268 14.03 5.65 -7.97
CA GLN A 268 13.42 4.65 -7.09
C GLN A 268 13.04 5.24 -5.72
N ASN A 269 13.92 6.05 -5.13
CA ASN A 269 13.69 6.71 -3.85
C ASN A 269 12.59 7.78 -3.95
N ARG A 270 12.58 8.57 -5.03
CA ARG A 270 11.53 9.58 -5.27
C ARG A 270 10.16 8.96 -5.49
N LEU A 271 10.08 7.83 -6.22
CA LEU A 271 8.83 7.05 -6.34
C LEU A 271 8.38 6.51 -4.97
N ARG A 272 9.30 5.99 -4.15
CA ARG A 272 8.99 5.51 -2.80
C ARG A 272 8.44 6.62 -1.90
N LEU A 273 8.93 7.85 -2.03
CA LEU A 273 8.40 9.01 -1.31
C LEU A 273 6.96 9.35 -1.74
N GLU A 274 6.67 9.42 -3.04
CA GLU A 274 5.30 9.64 -3.56
C GLU A 274 4.32 8.57 -3.05
N LEU A 275 4.70 7.29 -3.14
CA LEU A 275 3.87 6.17 -2.67
C LEU A 275 3.59 6.25 -1.17
N ARG A 276 4.58 6.69 -0.38
CA ARG A 276 4.44 6.85 1.08
C ARG A 276 3.60 8.05 1.46
N GLN A 277 3.68 9.14 0.71
CA GLN A 277 2.80 10.30 0.91
C GLN A 277 1.35 9.90 0.62
N ALA A 278 1.09 9.30 -0.54
CA ALA A 278 -0.24 8.83 -0.92
C ALA A 278 -0.85 7.84 0.09
N ARG A 279 -0.03 6.97 0.70
CA ARG A 279 -0.48 6.09 1.80
C ARG A 279 -0.79 6.89 3.08
N GLN A 280 0.00 7.89 3.44
CA GLN A 280 -0.25 8.73 4.62
C GLN A 280 -1.55 9.52 4.47
N ASP A 281 -1.76 10.13 3.31
CA ASP A 281 -2.98 10.86 2.95
C ASP A 281 -4.21 9.93 3.03
N ASN A 282 -4.04 8.65 2.65
CA ASN A 282 -5.03 7.58 2.76
C ASN A 282 -5.08 6.90 4.15
N ASN A 283 -4.75 7.61 5.24
CA ASN A 283 -4.76 7.11 6.64
C ASN A 283 -3.89 5.86 6.91
N GLY A 284 -2.96 5.51 6.03
CA GLY A 284 -2.16 4.28 6.10
C GLY A 284 -2.85 3.03 5.53
N GLU A 285 -4.02 3.16 4.91
CA GLU A 285 -4.70 2.08 4.19
C GLU A 285 -4.07 1.85 2.79
N ASP A 286 -4.31 0.68 2.20
CA ASP A 286 -3.82 0.36 0.85
C ASP A 286 -4.48 1.27 -0.21
N LEU A 287 -3.69 1.68 -1.21
CA LEU A 287 -4.09 2.68 -2.20
C LEU A 287 -5.23 2.16 -3.09
N SER A 288 -6.32 2.93 -3.20
CA SER A 288 -7.41 2.63 -4.13
C SER A 288 -6.97 2.77 -5.59
N TYR A 289 -7.74 2.19 -6.52
CA TYR A 289 -7.49 2.32 -7.96
C TYR A 289 -7.37 3.79 -8.40
N ASP A 290 -8.30 4.64 -7.97
CA ASP A 290 -8.35 6.04 -8.40
C ASP A 290 -7.14 6.83 -7.87
N ILE A 291 -6.76 6.63 -6.61
CA ILE A 291 -5.55 7.24 -6.02
C ILE A 291 -4.32 6.77 -6.80
N LEU A 292 -4.16 5.46 -6.97
CA LEU A 292 -3.00 4.85 -7.61
C LEU A 292 -2.86 5.21 -9.10
N VAL A 293 -3.97 5.47 -9.81
CA VAL A 293 -3.95 5.99 -11.18
C VAL A 293 -3.59 7.47 -11.21
N SER A 294 -3.98 8.25 -10.19
CA SER A 294 -3.73 9.70 -10.11
C SER A 294 -2.28 10.10 -9.77
N LEU A 295 -1.46 9.19 -9.23
CA LEU A 295 -0.08 9.46 -8.83
C LEU A 295 0.80 9.90 -10.04
N PRO A 296 1.27 11.16 -10.08
CA PRO A 296 1.90 11.72 -11.27
C PRO A 296 3.27 11.13 -11.59
N TYR A 297 4.12 10.84 -10.58
CA TYR A 297 5.47 10.32 -10.81
C TYR A 297 5.47 8.82 -11.12
N LEU A 298 4.61 8.03 -10.46
CA LEU A 298 4.33 6.65 -10.84
C LEU A 298 3.81 6.54 -12.29
N ASP A 299 2.87 7.41 -12.69
CA ASP A 299 2.38 7.45 -14.07
C ASP A 299 3.48 7.88 -15.05
N ALA A 300 4.31 8.87 -14.68
CA ALA A 300 5.46 9.31 -15.46
C ALA A 300 6.50 8.20 -15.69
N ILE A 301 6.81 7.38 -14.67
CA ILE A 301 7.73 6.24 -14.76
C ILE A 301 7.16 5.17 -15.71
N CYS A 302 5.86 4.85 -15.60
CA CYS A 302 5.20 3.93 -16.52
C CYS A 302 5.22 4.45 -17.97
N ARG A 303 4.86 5.73 -18.17
CA ARG A 303 4.86 6.37 -19.50
C ARG A 303 6.25 6.42 -20.11
N GLU A 304 7.27 6.81 -19.35
CA GLU A 304 8.63 6.95 -19.87
C GLU A 304 9.25 5.58 -20.18
N THR A 305 8.94 4.55 -19.39
CA THR A 305 9.40 3.18 -19.69
C THR A 305 8.71 2.60 -20.92
N LEU A 306 7.42 2.87 -21.13
CA LEU A 306 6.68 2.48 -22.34
C LEU A 306 6.99 3.38 -23.55
N ARG A 307 7.47 4.61 -23.32
CA ARG A 307 8.00 5.49 -24.36
C ARG A 307 9.35 4.99 -24.81
N LEU A 308 10.35 4.97 -23.93
CA LEU A 308 11.76 4.94 -24.31
C LEU A 308 12.08 3.67 -25.08
N PRO A 309 12.14 3.75 -26.42
CA PRO A 309 11.76 2.60 -27.21
C PRO A 309 12.97 1.76 -27.63
N ARG A 310 14.11 1.91 -26.95
CA ARG A 310 15.15 0.87 -26.96
C ARG A 310 14.65 -0.42 -26.26
N TYR A 311 13.48 -0.38 -25.58
CA TYR A 311 12.98 -1.45 -24.73
C TYR A 311 11.44 -1.69 -24.65
N PRO A 312 10.59 -1.34 -25.65
CA PRO A 312 9.16 -1.62 -25.57
C PRO A 312 8.94 -3.12 -25.81
N PRO A 313 7.86 -3.74 -25.27
CA PRO A 313 7.59 -5.15 -25.53
C PRO A 313 7.51 -5.47 -27.03
N VAL A 314 6.90 -4.59 -27.83
CA VAL A 314 6.83 -4.71 -29.30
C VAL A 314 7.46 -3.48 -29.96
N HIS A 315 8.46 -3.69 -30.81
CA HIS A 315 9.29 -2.62 -31.38
C HIS A 315 8.94 -2.25 -32.85
N THR A 316 8.33 -3.18 -33.60
CA THR A 316 7.91 -3.01 -35.00
C THR A 316 6.57 -3.72 -35.24
N ILE A 317 5.71 -3.17 -36.09
CA ILE A 317 4.50 -3.84 -36.59
C ILE A 317 4.40 -3.77 -38.12
N VAL A 318 3.78 -4.77 -38.74
CA VAL A 318 3.57 -4.82 -40.21
C VAL A 318 2.09 -4.60 -40.55
N ARG A 319 1.83 -3.93 -41.67
CA ARG A 319 0.49 -3.66 -42.21
C ARG A 319 0.48 -3.82 -43.73
N THR A 320 -0.29 -4.76 -44.26
CA THR A 320 -0.46 -4.95 -45.71
C THR A 320 -1.53 -3.99 -46.26
N ALA A 321 -1.18 -3.23 -47.31
CA ALA A 321 -2.12 -2.37 -48.02
C ALA A 321 -3.19 -3.21 -48.75
N ARG A 322 -4.48 -2.89 -48.54
CA ARG A 322 -5.61 -3.69 -49.07
C ARG A 322 -6.18 -3.20 -50.40
N LYS A 323 -5.85 -1.96 -50.75
CA LYS A 323 -6.15 -1.27 -52.01
C LYS A 323 -4.98 -0.34 -52.32
N ASP A 324 -4.88 0.10 -53.57
CA ASP A 324 -3.93 1.15 -53.93
C ASP A 324 -4.26 2.42 -53.13
N MET A 325 -3.24 3.04 -52.54
CA MET A 325 -3.39 4.26 -51.77
C MET A 325 -2.19 5.18 -51.93
N ILE A 326 -2.42 6.48 -51.79
CA ILE A 326 -1.34 7.47 -51.70
C ILE A 326 -1.15 7.78 -50.22
N LEU A 327 0.04 7.50 -49.70
CA LEU A 327 0.44 7.80 -48.32
C LEU A 327 1.06 9.20 -48.28
N PRO A 328 0.41 10.21 -47.68
CA PRO A 328 1.03 11.52 -47.48
C PRO A 328 2.14 11.43 -46.44
N LEU A 329 3.26 12.10 -46.69
CA LEU A 329 4.36 12.21 -45.73
C LEU A 329 4.23 13.50 -44.93
N SER A 330 4.33 13.41 -43.60
CA SER A 330 4.30 14.60 -42.72
C SER A 330 5.47 15.55 -42.97
N THR A 331 6.61 15.00 -43.41
CA THR A 331 7.81 15.73 -43.80
C THR A 331 8.23 15.23 -45.18
N PRO A 332 8.32 16.11 -46.20
CA PRO A 332 8.81 15.70 -47.52
C PRO A 332 10.22 15.14 -47.46
N ILE A 333 10.47 14.02 -48.14
CA ILE A 333 11.78 13.36 -48.20
C ILE A 333 12.43 13.61 -49.56
N ARG A 334 13.77 13.62 -49.63
CA ARG A 334 14.48 13.72 -50.90
C ARG A 334 14.57 12.34 -51.56
N GLY A 335 14.07 12.22 -52.78
CA GLY A 335 14.18 11.03 -53.62
C GLY A 335 15.61 10.81 -54.13
N THR A 336 15.86 9.62 -54.68
CA THR A 336 17.16 9.26 -55.30
C THR A 336 17.46 10.06 -56.58
N ASP A 337 16.43 10.64 -57.19
CA ASP A 337 16.46 11.59 -58.29
C ASP A 337 16.75 13.04 -57.84
N GLY A 338 16.84 13.29 -56.53
CA GLY A 338 17.07 14.60 -55.93
C GLY A 338 15.81 15.45 -55.73
N ASN A 339 14.63 14.99 -56.19
CA ASN A 339 13.36 15.71 -56.03
C ASN A 339 12.80 15.55 -54.61
N MET A 340 11.93 16.49 -54.19
CA MET A 340 11.23 16.38 -52.90
C MET A 340 9.91 15.63 -53.07
N VAL A 341 9.80 14.47 -52.42
CA VAL A 341 8.63 13.60 -52.41
C VAL A 341 7.81 13.90 -51.15
N SER A 342 6.60 14.41 -51.32
CA SER A 342 5.63 14.69 -50.23
C SER A 342 4.60 13.57 -50.04
N GLN A 343 4.53 12.61 -50.96
CA GLN A 343 3.55 11.52 -50.94
C GLN A 343 4.12 10.28 -51.65
N VAL A 344 3.77 9.09 -51.16
CA VAL A 344 4.24 7.80 -51.69
C VAL A 344 3.05 6.98 -52.18
N ALA A 345 3.08 6.54 -53.44
CA ALA A 345 2.10 5.57 -53.94
C ALA A 345 2.40 4.19 -53.35
N VAL A 346 1.42 3.58 -52.70
CA VAL A 346 1.49 2.26 -52.09
C VAL A 346 0.47 1.34 -52.78
N PRO A 347 0.92 0.43 -53.65
CA PRO A 347 0.03 -0.54 -54.31
C PRO A 347 -0.64 -1.53 -53.34
N ARG A 348 -1.79 -2.07 -53.74
CA ARG A 348 -2.45 -3.21 -53.10
C ARG A 348 -1.46 -4.36 -52.90
N ASN A 349 -1.55 -5.01 -51.74
CA ASN A 349 -0.67 -6.08 -51.26
C ASN A 349 0.78 -5.66 -50.91
N THR A 350 1.08 -4.36 -50.80
CA THR A 350 2.38 -3.89 -50.28
C THR A 350 2.42 -3.95 -48.75
N ASP A 351 3.47 -4.53 -48.16
CA ASP A 351 3.68 -4.54 -46.72
C ASP A 351 4.39 -3.26 -46.22
N ILE A 352 3.76 -2.58 -45.27
CA ILE A 352 4.27 -1.37 -44.61
C ILE A 352 4.78 -1.76 -43.22
N TYR A 353 6.07 -1.51 -42.97
CA TYR A 353 6.72 -1.74 -41.68
C TYR A 353 6.71 -0.43 -40.87
N VAL A 354 5.97 -0.42 -39.75
CA VAL A 354 5.87 0.72 -38.85
C VAL A 354 6.77 0.50 -37.64
N SER A 355 7.86 1.27 -37.58
CA SER A 355 8.81 1.25 -36.47
C SER A 355 8.27 2.06 -35.28
N ILE A 356 7.70 1.35 -34.29
CA ILE A 356 7.35 1.94 -32.98
C ILE A 356 8.63 2.49 -32.33
N LEU A 357 9.74 1.73 -32.48
CA LEU A 357 11.09 2.12 -32.08
C LEU A 357 11.49 3.52 -32.56
N SER A 358 11.33 3.82 -33.84
CA SER A 358 11.76 5.10 -34.40
C SER A 358 10.81 6.24 -34.04
N SER A 359 9.50 5.98 -33.96
CA SER A 359 8.48 6.98 -33.64
C SER A 359 8.67 7.59 -32.24
N ASN A 360 8.77 6.73 -31.22
CA ASN A 360 8.91 7.15 -29.82
C ASN A 360 10.31 7.75 -29.47
N ARG A 361 11.25 7.76 -30.43
CA ARG A 361 12.63 8.27 -30.29
C ARG A 361 13.00 9.35 -31.31
N ASN A 362 12.05 9.81 -32.12
CA ASN A 362 12.31 10.83 -33.12
C ASN A 362 12.67 12.16 -32.43
N LYS A 363 13.92 12.62 -32.60
CA LYS A 363 14.41 13.88 -32.01
C LYS A 363 13.62 15.11 -32.45
N GLN A 364 13.00 15.08 -33.63
CA GLN A 364 12.13 16.17 -34.11
C GLN A 364 10.82 16.28 -33.31
N LEU A 365 10.36 15.17 -32.71
CA LEU A 365 9.13 15.14 -31.91
C LEU A 365 9.41 15.25 -30.41
N TRP A 366 10.47 14.60 -29.93
CA TRP A 366 10.75 14.42 -28.51
C TRP A 366 11.91 15.27 -27.96
N GLY A 367 12.64 15.99 -28.81
CA GLY A 367 13.81 16.78 -28.42
C GLY A 367 15.16 16.04 -28.54
N ASN A 368 16.25 16.71 -28.15
CA ASN A 368 17.60 16.15 -28.29
C ASN A 368 17.86 14.94 -27.38
N ASP A 369 17.21 14.92 -26.21
CA ASP A 369 17.25 13.92 -25.16
C ASP A 369 16.24 12.77 -25.38
N ALA A 370 15.64 12.66 -26.58
CA ALA A 370 14.69 11.61 -26.94
C ALA A 370 15.19 10.16 -26.72
N CYS A 371 16.50 9.96 -26.58
CA CYS A 371 17.16 8.68 -26.32
C CYS A 371 17.43 8.38 -24.84
N GLU A 372 17.19 9.33 -23.94
CA GLU A 372 17.43 9.21 -22.49
C GLU A 372 16.15 8.83 -21.76
N TRP A 373 16.27 8.07 -20.66
CA TRP A 373 15.15 7.72 -19.79
C TRP A 373 15.01 8.81 -18.73
N LYS A 374 13.98 9.65 -18.86
CA LYS A 374 13.73 10.79 -17.97
C LYS A 374 12.23 10.88 -17.63
N PRO A 375 11.76 10.24 -16.55
CA PRO A 375 10.36 10.28 -16.14
C PRO A 375 9.80 11.70 -15.99
N GLU A 376 10.63 12.64 -15.51
CA GLU A 376 10.29 14.05 -15.28
C GLU A 376 9.67 14.75 -16.51
N ARG A 377 9.98 14.27 -17.74
CA ARG A 377 9.39 14.76 -18.99
C ARG A 377 7.86 14.75 -18.99
N TRP A 378 7.24 13.87 -18.22
CA TRP A 378 5.78 13.71 -18.16
C TRP A 378 5.11 14.53 -17.06
N LEU A 379 5.89 15.25 -16.25
CA LEU A 379 5.39 16.20 -15.24
C LEU A 379 5.21 17.61 -15.83
N GLU A 380 5.90 17.91 -16.94
CA GLU A 380 5.83 19.18 -17.67
C GLU A 380 4.94 19.05 -18.94
N PRO A 381 4.44 20.17 -19.49
CA PRO A 381 3.71 20.15 -20.76
C PRO A 381 4.52 19.54 -21.90
N LEU A 382 3.89 18.67 -22.69
CA LEU A 382 4.55 17.99 -23.81
C LEU A 382 4.90 18.97 -24.95
N PRO A 383 5.99 18.72 -25.72
CA PRO A 383 6.38 19.59 -26.83
C PRO A 383 5.27 19.77 -27.89
N ASP A 384 5.08 21.00 -28.35
CA ASP A 384 4.12 21.33 -29.43
C ASP A 384 4.33 20.49 -30.70
N SER A 385 5.57 20.11 -31.01
CA SER A 385 5.91 19.23 -32.13
C SER A 385 5.24 17.85 -32.02
N LEU A 386 5.12 17.29 -30.81
CA LEU A 386 4.46 16.02 -30.55
C LEU A 386 2.93 16.16 -30.59
N VAL A 387 2.39 17.20 -29.96
CA VAL A 387 0.94 17.48 -29.93
C VAL A 387 0.40 17.71 -31.34
N ASN A 388 1.10 18.50 -32.15
CA ASN A 388 0.74 18.77 -33.54
C ASN A 388 0.95 17.58 -34.48
N ALA A 389 1.88 16.65 -34.17
CA ALA A 389 2.12 15.46 -34.98
C ALA A 389 0.97 14.43 -34.93
N ARG A 390 0.05 14.53 -33.95
CA ARG A 390 -1.16 13.70 -33.83
C ARG A 390 -0.91 12.19 -34.02
N ILE A 391 0.12 11.66 -33.35
CA ILE A 391 0.44 10.23 -33.40
C ILE A 391 -0.80 9.41 -33.01
N PRO A 392 -1.28 8.46 -33.84
CA PRO A 392 -2.61 7.86 -33.69
C PRO A 392 -2.73 6.81 -32.57
N GLY A 393 -1.79 6.78 -31.61
CA GLY A 393 -1.77 5.81 -30.52
C GLY A 393 -2.82 6.08 -29.45
N VAL A 394 -3.44 5.02 -28.90
CA VAL A 394 -4.50 5.15 -27.88
C VAL A 394 -4.02 5.56 -26.48
N TYR A 395 -2.72 5.76 -26.28
CA TYR A 395 -2.14 6.17 -25.00
C TYR A 395 -1.01 7.18 -25.20
N SER A 396 -1.11 8.34 -24.57
CA SER A 396 0.00 9.29 -24.37
C SER A 396 0.77 9.70 -25.63
N HIS A 397 0.11 9.71 -26.81
CA HIS A 397 0.75 9.91 -28.11
C HIS A 397 1.85 8.87 -28.46
N LEU A 398 1.82 7.68 -27.83
CA LEU A 398 2.76 6.58 -28.05
C LEU A 398 2.15 5.50 -28.96
N LEU A 399 2.94 4.99 -29.92
CA LEU A 399 2.52 3.84 -30.73
C LEU A 399 2.61 2.49 -30.01
N THR A 400 3.08 2.46 -28.75
CA THR A 400 3.28 1.26 -27.93
C THR A 400 2.00 0.42 -27.78
N PHE A 401 0.83 1.05 -27.71
CA PHE A 401 -0.49 0.38 -27.71
C PHE A 401 -1.24 0.45 -29.05
N ILE A 402 -0.60 0.97 -30.10
CA ILE A 402 -1.11 1.07 -31.48
C ILE A 402 -2.37 1.98 -31.58
N GLY A 403 -2.84 2.25 -32.80
CA GLY A 403 -3.98 3.09 -33.12
C GLY A 403 -5.07 2.41 -33.98
N GLY A 404 -6.23 3.06 -34.03
CA GLY A 404 -7.34 2.69 -34.92
C GLY A 404 -8.03 1.37 -34.57
N GLY A 405 -8.56 0.68 -35.58
CA GLY A 405 -9.36 -0.54 -35.39
C GLY A 405 -8.65 -1.65 -34.59
N ARG A 406 -7.32 -1.74 -34.72
CA ARG A 406 -6.44 -2.69 -33.98
C ARG A 406 -5.62 -2.02 -32.87
N SER A 407 -6.18 -1.01 -32.20
CA SER A 407 -5.67 -0.55 -30.90
C SER A 407 -5.66 -1.69 -29.88
N CYS A 408 -4.70 -1.70 -28.96
CA CYS A 408 -4.68 -2.64 -27.85
C CYS A 408 -5.95 -2.45 -26.99
N ILE A 409 -6.69 -3.54 -26.76
CA ILE A 409 -7.89 -3.52 -25.90
C ILE A 409 -7.51 -3.47 -24.41
N GLY A 410 -6.48 -4.22 -24.01
CA GLY A 410 -6.02 -4.34 -22.62
C GLY A 410 -5.10 -3.20 -22.12
N PHE A 411 -5.00 -2.06 -22.81
CA PHE A 411 -4.01 -1.03 -22.45
C PHE A 411 -4.20 -0.45 -21.04
N LYS A 412 -5.46 -0.20 -20.63
CA LYS A 412 -5.80 0.24 -19.26
C LYS A 412 -5.49 -0.82 -18.21
N PHE A 413 -5.73 -2.09 -18.55
CA PHE A 413 -5.45 -3.22 -17.67
C PHE A 413 -3.94 -3.32 -17.40
N SER A 414 -3.13 -3.39 -18.47
CA SER A 414 -1.66 -3.42 -18.38
C SER A 414 -1.08 -2.21 -17.61
N GLN A 415 -1.66 -1.02 -17.77
CA GLN A 415 -1.28 0.15 -16.97
C GLN A 415 -1.56 -0.01 -15.48
N LEU A 416 -2.71 -0.58 -15.11
CA LEU A 416 -2.95 -0.85 -13.69
C LEU A 416 -2.01 -1.93 -13.17
N GLU A 417 -1.82 -3.03 -13.90
CA GLU A 417 -0.88 -4.09 -13.50
C GLU A 417 0.50 -3.51 -13.22
N MET A 418 1.01 -2.66 -14.12
CA MET A 418 2.27 -1.94 -13.93
C MET A 418 2.26 -1.08 -12.67
N LYS A 419 1.29 -0.18 -12.52
CA LYS A 419 1.23 0.74 -11.38
C LYS A 419 1.05 0.01 -10.04
N ALA A 420 0.21 -1.03 -9.99
CA ALA A 420 -0.11 -1.78 -8.78
C ALA A 420 1.05 -2.66 -8.29
N VAL A 421 1.75 -3.34 -9.22
CA VAL A 421 2.97 -4.09 -8.88
C VAL A 421 4.08 -3.15 -8.39
N LEU A 422 4.29 -2.01 -9.06
CA LEU A 422 5.30 -1.03 -8.65
C LEU A 422 4.98 -0.41 -7.29
N ALA A 423 3.73 0.01 -7.07
CA ALA A 423 3.27 0.62 -5.81
C ALA A 423 3.43 -0.32 -4.59
N LEU A 424 3.22 -1.63 -4.78
CA LEU A 424 3.34 -2.60 -3.70
C LEU A 424 4.78 -3.09 -3.48
N LEU A 425 5.59 -3.24 -4.53
CA LEU A 425 6.96 -3.75 -4.39
C LEU A 425 7.96 -2.65 -4.02
N ILE A 426 7.91 -1.47 -4.65
CA ILE A 426 8.88 -0.39 -4.39
C ILE A 426 8.72 0.20 -2.97
N ASP A 427 7.52 0.18 -2.40
CA ASP A 427 7.27 0.68 -1.04
C ASP A 427 7.94 -0.18 0.06
N CYS A 428 8.17 -1.49 -0.18
CA CYS A 428 8.71 -2.41 0.81
C CYS A 428 10.01 -3.14 0.42
N LEU A 429 10.44 -3.03 -0.84
CA LEU A 429 11.68 -3.60 -1.36
C LEU A 429 12.55 -2.50 -2.00
N GLU A 430 13.85 -2.65 -1.83
CA GLU A 430 14.85 -1.98 -2.63
C GLU A 430 15.37 -2.95 -3.70
N VAL A 431 15.45 -2.47 -4.95
CA VAL A 431 15.93 -3.26 -6.09
C VAL A 431 17.28 -2.73 -6.55
N SER A 432 18.26 -3.60 -6.67
CA SER A 432 19.65 -3.33 -7.08
C SER A 432 20.06 -4.19 -8.29
N PRO A 433 21.05 -3.77 -9.10
CA PRO A 433 21.56 -4.59 -10.19
C PRO A 433 22.17 -5.90 -9.66
N GLY A 434 22.02 -6.99 -10.42
CA GLY A 434 22.69 -8.27 -10.16
C GLY A 434 24.15 -8.28 -10.64
N ASN A 435 24.89 -9.34 -10.32
CA ASN A 435 26.30 -9.49 -10.71
C ASN A 435 26.51 -9.88 -12.19
N LYS A 436 25.43 -9.97 -12.99
CA LYS A 436 25.44 -10.49 -14.35
C LYS A 436 24.84 -9.46 -15.30
N ASP A 437 25.50 -9.21 -16.42
CA ASP A 437 24.99 -8.31 -17.45
C ASP A 437 23.71 -8.85 -18.09
N ILE A 438 22.68 -8.00 -18.17
CA ILE A 438 21.37 -8.35 -18.73
C ILE A 438 21.30 -7.85 -20.18
N ILE A 439 21.31 -8.80 -21.13
CA ILE A 439 21.20 -8.55 -22.56
C ILE A 439 19.73 -8.61 -22.96
N TRP A 440 19.25 -7.58 -23.67
CA TRP A 440 17.86 -7.52 -24.13
C TRP A 440 17.77 -7.97 -25.59
N GLN A 441 17.20 -9.15 -25.83
CA GLN A 441 17.05 -9.74 -27.16
C GLN A 441 15.90 -9.06 -27.92
N MET A 442 16.20 -8.53 -29.10
CA MET A 442 15.23 -7.87 -29.99
C MET A 442 14.50 -8.88 -30.88
N THR A 443 13.74 -9.80 -30.28
CA THR A 443 12.84 -10.71 -31.03
C THR A 443 11.50 -10.00 -31.34
N GLY A 444 10.49 -10.73 -31.84
CA GLY A 444 9.14 -10.19 -32.03
C GLY A 444 8.55 -9.59 -30.74
N ILE A 445 8.89 -10.14 -29.58
CA ILE A 445 8.73 -9.53 -28.27
C ILE A 445 10.10 -9.40 -27.60
N VAL A 446 10.38 -8.24 -27.02
CA VAL A 446 11.67 -7.95 -26.40
C VAL A 446 11.78 -8.66 -25.04
N THR A 447 12.88 -9.36 -24.77
CA THR A 447 13.06 -10.16 -23.53
C THR A 447 14.46 -10.01 -22.94
N PRO A 448 14.61 -10.07 -21.60
CA PRO A 448 15.91 -10.07 -20.94
C PRO A 448 16.52 -11.48 -20.95
N ASN A 449 17.84 -11.56 -21.09
CA ASN A 449 18.60 -12.79 -21.05
C ASN A 449 20.02 -12.55 -20.53
N VAL A 450 20.53 -13.46 -19.72
CA VAL A 450 21.95 -13.46 -19.29
C VAL A 450 22.84 -14.14 -20.34
N ASN A 451 22.32 -15.14 -21.07
CA ASN A 451 23.03 -15.84 -22.13
C ASN A 451 22.37 -15.55 -23.50
N PRO A 452 23.11 -15.02 -24.50
CA PRO A 452 22.59 -14.78 -25.85
C PRO A 452 21.95 -16.00 -26.53
N ASP A 453 22.43 -17.20 -26.24
CA ASP A 453 21.96 -18.46 -26.85
C ASP A 453 20.78 -19.10 -26.09
N SER A 454 20.31 -18.48 -25.00
CA SER A 454 19.15 -18.96 -24.24
C SER A 454 17.82 -18.59 -24.92
N THR A 455 16.93 -19.58 -25.01
CA THR A 455 15.50 -19.40 -25.35
C THR A 455 14.60 -19.18 -24.13
N ILE A 456 15.17 -19.18 -22.92
CA ILE A 456 14.46 -18.98 -21.65
C ILE A 456 14.86 -17.60 -21.11
N PRO A 457 13.97 -16.60 -21.12
CA PRO A 457 14.23 -15.27 -20.57
C PRO A 457 14.63 -15.33 -19.10
N THR A 458 15.64 -14.55 -18.72
CA THR A 458 16.22 -14.52 -17.37
C THR A 458 16.68 -13.11 -17.00
N MET A 459 16.37 -12.67 -15.78
CA MET A 459 16.72 -11.32 -15.28
C MET A 459 17.03 -11.33 -13.77
N PRO A 460 18.23 -11.80 -13.37
CA PRO A 460 18.68 -11.74 -11.99
C PRO A 460 18.89 -10.30 -11.54
N LEU A 461 18.18 -9.89 -10.50
CA LEU A 461 18.37 -8.61 -9.79
C LEU A 461 18.44 -8.87 -8.29
N VAL A 462 19.13 -7.99 -7.56
CA VAL A 462 19.24 -8.11 -6.09
C VAL A 462 18.04 -7.44 -5.45
N LEU A 463 17.28 -8.20 -4.67
CA LEU A 463 16.19 -7.71 -3.83
C LEU A 463 16.65 -7.61 -2.39
N GLN A 464 16.44 -6.45 -1.78
CA GLN A 464 16.65 -6.21 -0.37
C GLN A 464 15.33 -5.74 0.24
N LYS A 465 14.96 -6.29 1.41
CA LYS A 465 13.84 -5.73 2.18
C LYS A 465 14.18 -4.30 2.56
N ASP A 466 13.30 -3.34 2.26
CA ASP A 466 13.45 -1.98 2.77
C ASP A 466 13.29 -2.05 4.30
N GLN A 467 14.43 -1.98 4.98
CA GLN A 467 14.49 -1.97 6.43
C GLN A 467 14.35 -0.53 6.89
N ASN A 468 13.59 -0.32 7.96
CA ASN A 468 13.62 0.97 8.63
C ASN A 468 15.06 1.16 9.15
N VAL A 469 15.83 2.03 8.49
CA VAL A 469 17.23 2.34 8.86
C VAL A 469 17.33 2.80 10.31
N TYR A 470 16.22 3.29 10.86
CA TYR A 470 16.03 3.69 12.24
C TYR A 470 14.98 2.81 12.95
N GLU A 471 15.38 2.16 14.05
CA GLU A 471 14.47 1.42 14.95
C GLU A 471 14.41 2.05 16.35
N GLU A 472 13.55 1.54 17.24
CA GLU A 472 13.65 1.87 18.67
C GLU A 472 14.97 1.35 19.26
N SER A 473 15.52 2.05 20.25
CA SER A 473 16.74 1.59 20.92
C SER A 473 16.51 0.30 21.72
N GLU A 474 17.58 -0.49 21.84
CA GLU A 474 17.51 -1.78 22.56
C GLU A 474 17.17 -1.58 24.04
N ILE A 475 17.63 -0.49 24.64
CA ILE A 475 17.29 -0.09 26.01
C ILE A 475 15.79 0.24 26.13
N PHE A 476 15.21 0.96 25.16
CA PHE A 476 13.78 1.25 25.13
C PHE A 476 12.96 -0.04 25.04
N ILE A 477 13.30 -0.93 24.10
CA ILE A 477 12.59 -2.21 23.92
C ILE A 477 12.72 -3.10 25.17
N ALA A 478 13.91 -3.25 25.73
CA ALA A 478 14.15 -4.13 26.87
C ALA A 478 13.49 -3.62 28.17
N SER A 479 13.53 -2.30 28.42
CA SER A 479 12.86 -1.69 29.58
C SER A 479 11.33 -1.82 29.47
N ASN A 480 10.74 -1.46 28.33
CA ASN A 480 9.30 -1.56 28.13
C ASN A 480 8.82 -3.03 28.15
N ARG A 481 9.60 -3.99 27.63
CA ARG A 481 9.30 -5.44 27.73
C ARG A 481 9.23 -5.91 29.19
N MET A 482 10.12 -5.41 30.06
CA MET A 482 10.09 -5.74 31.49
C MET A 482 8.86 -5.16 32.20
N MET A 483 8.39 -3.99 31.78
CA MET A 483 7.27 -3.27 32.41
C MET A 483 5.89 -3.69 31.91
N PHE A 484 5.76 -3.98 30.61
CA PHE A 484 4.47 -4.15 29.93
C PHE A 484 4.26 -5.51 29.25
N GLY A 485 5.26 -6.39 29.19
CA GLY A 485 5.18 -7.68 28.48
C GLY A 485 5.37 -7.57 26.96
N GLU A 486 4.85 -8.52 26.17
CA GLU A 486 4.98 -8.55 24.70
C GLU A 486 3.93 -7.68 23.97
N GLY A 487 3.89 -6.39 24.33
CA GLY A 487 2.96 -5.40 23.76
C GLY A 487 3.46 -4.70 22.48
N ILE A 488 2.61 -3.84 21.93
CA ILE A 488 2.95 -3.03 20.73
C ILE A 488 4.17 -2.10 20.94
N PHE A 489 4.49 -1.74 22.19
CA PHE A 489 5.68 -0.94 22.51
C PHE A 489 6.99 -1.73 22.46
N THR A 490 6.94 -3.06 22.56
CA THR A 490 8.11 -3.90 22.91
C THR A 490 8.54 -4.82 21.77
N THR A 491 7.81 -4.78 20.66
CA THR A 491 8.10 -5.55 19.45
C THR A 491 8.73 -4.68 18.37
N LEU A 492 9.55 -5.31 17.51
CA LEU A 492 10.19 -4.72 16.34
C LEU A 492 9.76 -5.49 15.08
N GLY A 493 10.10 -4.97 13.89
CA GLY A 493 9.91 -5.67 12.62
C GLY A 493 8.50 -6.21 12.36
N GLU A 494 8.40 -7.49 11.99
CA GLU A 494 7.16 -8.13 11.57
C GLU A 494 6.17 -8.41 12.72
N PRO A 495 6.58 -8.88 13.92
CA PRO A 495 5.69 -8.98 15.08
C PRO A 495 4.96 -7.66 15.40
N HIS A 496 5.67 -6.52 15.36
CA HIS A 496 5.06 -5.21 15.54
C HIS A 496 4.02 -4.89 14.45
N ARG A 497 4.33 -5.16 13.18
CA ARG A 497 3.38 -4.96 12.06
C ARG A 497 2.13 -5.83 12.20
N ARG A 498 2.28 -7.09 12.61
CA ARG A 498 1.19 -8.02 12.90
C ARG A 498 0.29 -7.50 14.03
N GLN A 499 0.88 -7.15 15.19
CA GLN A 499 0.14 -6.58 16.32
C GLN A 499 -0.60 -5.30 15.92
N ARG A 500 0.04 -4.40 15.15
CA ARG A 500 -0.60 -3.18 14.63
C ARG A 500 -1.78 -3.48 13.68
N ARG A 501 -1.62 -4.44 12.76
CA ARG A 501 -2.68 -4.86 11.83
C ARG A 501 -3.91 -5.37 12.60
N MET A 502 -3.70 -6.17 13.64
CA MET A 502 -4.78 -6.69 14.49
C MET A 502 -5.46 -5.61 15.33
N LEU A 503 -4.74 -4.55 15.73
CA LEU A 503 -5.29 -3.44 16.51
C LEU A 503 -5.99 -2.37 15.66
N ASN A 504 -5.55 -2.10 14.42
CA ASN A 504 -6.11 -1.00 13.60
C ASN A 504 -7.66 -0.94 13.53
N PRO A 505 -8.40 -2.06 13.36
CA PRO A 505 -9.87 -2.02 13.26
C PRO A 505 -10.58 -1.42 14.49
N VAL A 506 -10.03 -1.60 15.69
CA VAL A 506 -10.63 -1.09 16.94
C VAL A 506 -10.48 0.43 17.09
N PHE A 507 -9.58 1.06 16.33
CA PHE A 507 -9.39 2.51 16.31
C PHE A 507 -10.08 3.20 15.12
N SER A 508 -10.99 2.49 14.44
CA SER A 508 -11.77 3.00 13.31
C SER A 508 -12.85 4.02 13.74
N ILE A 509 -13.24 4.91 12.82
CA ILE A 509 -14.26 5.94 13.07
C ILE A 509 -15.62 5.31 13.44
N ALA A 510 -15.98 4.19 12.80
CA ALA A 510 -17.19 3.44 13.11
C ALA A 510 -17.22 2.96 14.58
N HIS A 511 -16.05 2.63 15.14
CA HIS A 511 -15.92 2.27 16.55
C HIS A 511 -16.01 3.49 17.48
N MET A 512 -15.28 4.57 17.15
CA MET A 512 -15.31 5.83 17.93
C MET A 512 -16.73 6.40 18.10
N ARG A 513 -17.60 6.28 17.08
CA ARG A 513 -19.02 6.68 17.17
C ARG A 513 -19.81 5.94 18.25
N ASN A 514 -19.44 4.70 18.61
CA ASN A 514 -20.06 3.98 19.72
C ASN A 514 -19.45 4.38 21.08
N MET A 515 -18.14 4.66 21.11
CA MET A 515 -17.41 5.01 22.33
C MET A 515 -17.85 6.35 22.93
N VAL A 516 -18.25 7.32 22.10
CA VAL A 516 -18.62 8.67 22.58
C VAL A 516 -19.72 8.65 23.66
N LEU A 517 -20.67 7.71 23.58
CA LEU A 517 -21.73 7.56 24.58
C LEU A 517 -21.18 7.09 25.92
N ILE A 518 -20.28 6.09 25.90
CA ILE A 518 -19.55 5.63 27.09
C ILE A 518 -18.72 6.78 27.69
N PHE A 519 -18.17 7.66 26.86
CA PHE A 519 -17.38 8.79 27.34
C PHE A 519 -18.24 9.80 28.11
N TYR A 520 -19.42 10.16 27.58
CA TYR A 520 -20.36 11.00 28.33
C TYR A 520 -20.82 10.32 29.62
N ASP A 521 -21.23 9.04 29.57
CA ASP A 521 -21.65 8.27 30.76
C ASP A 521 -20.59 8.19 31.88
N VAL A 522 -19.31 8.23 31.53
CA VAL A 522 -18.19 8.26 32.48
C VAL A 522 -17.95 9.68 33.00
N VAL A 523 -17.87 10.68 32.11
CA VAL A 523 -17.52 12.06 32.50
C VAL A 523 -18.66 12.76 33.27
N HIS A 524 -19.93 12.43 33.00
CA HIS A 524 -21.08 12.91 33.80
C HIS A 524 -21.04 12.50 35.28
N LYS A 525 -20.20 11.51 35.65
CA LYS A 525 -20.01 11.06 37.05
C LYS A 525 -18.89 11.83 37.78
N VAL A 526 -18.17 12.73 37.10
CA VAL A 526 -16.95 13.35 37.61
C VAL A 526 -17.21 14.71 38.27
N ASP A 527 -16.95 14.82 39.57
CA ASP A 527 -16.60 16.09 40.23
C ASP A 527 -15.07 16.29 40.18
N VAL A 528 -14.52 17.49 40.34
CA VAL A 528 -13.27 17.83 39.61
C VAL A 528 -11.99 17.99 40.45
N MET A 529 -10.95 17.24 40.06
CA MET A 529 -9.51 17.62 39.94
C MET A 529 -8.55 16.45 40.20
N GLU A 530 -8.71 15.69 41.30
CA GLU A 530 -8.03 14.38 41.48
C GLU A 530 -8.39 13.41 40.33
N TRP A 531 -9.54 13.69 39.72
CA TRP A 531 -10.25 12.84 38.80
C TRP A 531 -9.70 12.79 37.38
N MET A 532 -8.84 13.69 36.89
CA MET A 532 -8.39 13.63 35.49
C MET A 532 -7.67 12.31 35.14
N THR A 533 -6.85 11.78 36.06
CA THR A 533 -6.23 10.45 35.92
C THR A 533 -7.25 9.32 36.02
N ARG A 534 -8.20 9.44 36.97
CA ARG A 534 -9.22 8.42 37.25
C ARG A 534 -10.23 8.32 36.09
N THR A 535 -10.60 9.46 35.52
CA THR A 535 -11.43 9.62 34.33
C THR A 535 -10.73 9.02 33.11
N ALA A 536 -9.47 9.37 32.83
CA ALA A 536 -8.75 8.78 31.70
C ALA A 536 -8.60 7.25 31.84
N LEU A 537 -8.31 6.76 33.05
CA LEU A 537 -8.27 5.33 33.36
C LEU A 537 -9.63 4.65 33.20
N GLU A 538 -10.72 5.28 33.65
CA GLU A 538 -12.08 4.74 33.55
C GLU A 538 -12.62 4.80 32.12
N LEU A 539 -12.25 5.81 31.34
CA LEU A 539 -12.56 5.92 29.92
C LEU A 539 -11.90 4.79 29.13
N ILE A 540 -10.59 4.58 29.27
CA ILE A 540 -9.93 3.40 28.65
C ILE A 540 -10.40 2.09 29.28
N GLY A 541 -10.76 2.08 30.56
CA GLY A 541 -11.37 0.94 31.25
C GLY A 541 -12.66 0.49 30.57
N GLN A 542 -13.68 1.34 30.56
CA GLN A 542 -15.01 0.96 30.07
C GLN A 542 -15.06 0.80 28.55
N SER A 543 -14.41 1.70 27.80
CA SER A 543 -14.46 1.67 26.33
C SER A 543 -13.36 0.81 25.69
N GLY A 544 -12.20 0.71 26.32
CA GLY A 544 -11.07 -0.07 25.82
C GLY A 544 -11.06 -1.49 26.37
N LEU A 545 -11.21 -1.65 27.68
CA LEU A 545 -11.07 -2.95 28.35
C LEU A 545 -12.41 -3.60 28.70
N GLY A 546 -13.53 -2.87 28.59
CA GLY A 546 -14.84 -3.28 29.07
C GLY A 546 -14.84 -3.64 30.56
N PHE A 547 -14.10 -2.85 31.36
CA PHE A 547 -13.86 -3.03 32.80
C PHE A 547 -14.00 -1.69 33.52
N SER A 548 -14.54 -1.67 34.74
CA SER A 548 -14.59 -0.46 35.57
C SER A 548 -13.52 -0.55 36.64
N PHE A 549 -12.59 0.41 36.65
CA PHE A 549 -11.55 0.54 37.67
C PHE A 549 -12.07 1.32 38.88
N ASP A 550 -12.97 2.28 38.67
CA ASP A 550 -13.41 3.22 39.70
C ASP A 550 -14.88 3.61 39.52
N SER A 551 -15.65 3.66 40.60
CA SER A 551 -17.07 4.03 40.58
C SER A 551 -17.32 5.52 40.30
N LEU A 552 -16.26 6.33 40.36
CA LEU A 552 -16.27 7.78 40.22
C LEU A 552 -17.13 8.54 41.24
N ILE A 553 -17.16 8.08 42.50
CA ILE A 553 -17.93 8.70 43.59
C ILE A 553 -17.01 9.46 44.55
N GLU A 554 -17.44 10.63 45.02
CA GLU A 554 -16.73 11.41 46.04
C GLU A 554 -16.41 10.54 47.28
N GLY A 555 -15.13 10.51 47.67
CA GLY A 555 -14.65 9.71 48.80
C GLY A 555 -14.25 8.25 48.49
N SER A 556 -14.41 7.74 47.26
CA SER A 556 -13.80 6.46 46.89
C SER A 556 -12.28 6.60 46.74
N LEU A 557 -11.53 5.62 47.26
CA LEU A 557 -10.07 5.55 47.11
C LEU A 557 -9.70 5.24 45.64
N PRO A 558 -8.69 5.92 45.05
CA PRO A 558 -8.25 5.62 43.69
C PRO A 558 -7.80 4.16 43.52
N HIS A 559 -8.19 3.55 42.40
CA HIS A 559 -7.79 2.18 42.09
C HIS A 559 -6.25 2.03 42.07
N PRO A 560 -5.66 0.98 42.71
CA PRO A 560 -4.20 0.81 42.80
C PRO A 560 -3.48 0.89 41.45
N TYR A 561 -4.11 0.39 40.38
CA TYR A 561 -3.61 0.46 39.01
C TYR A 561 -3.33 1.90 38.52
N GLY A 562 -4.23 2.86 38.81
CA GLY A 562 -4.07 4.24 38.37
C GLY A 562 -2.92 4.95 39.07
N VAL A 563 -2.76 4.69 40.37
CA VAL A 563 -1.64 5.19 41.19
C VAL A 563 -0.33 4.57 40.69
N ALA A 564 -0.31 3.26 40.46
CA ALA A 564 0.86 2.52 39.96
C ALA A 564 1.30 3.02 38.57
N SER A 565 0.35 3.22 37.66
CA SER A 565 0.56 3.77 36.32
C SER A 565 1.21 5.16 36.36
N LYS A 566 0.67 6.10 37.15
CA LYS A 566 1.22 7.47 37.27
C LYS A 566 2.60 7.55 37.94
N GLN A 567 2.94 6.60 38.82
CA GLN A 567 4.26 6.57 39.47
C GLN A 567 5.36 5.96 38.59
N LEU A 568 4.99 5.18 37.58
CA LEU A 568 5.92 4.40 36.75
C LEU A 568 6.97 5.27 36.03
N VAL A 569 6.55 6.35 35.35
CA VAL A 569 7.46 7.22 34.58
C VAL A 569 8.32 8.12 35.48
N PRO A 570 7.79 8.80 36.52
CA PRO A 570 8.61 9.57 37.46
C PRO A 570 9.67 8.70 38.15
N LEU A 571 9.32 7.49 38.60
CA LEU A 571 10.30 6.57 39.19
C LEU A 571 11.39 6.18 38.19
N SER A 572 11.00 5.82 36.96
CA SER A 572 11.92 5.46 35.87
C SER A 572 12.80 6.62 35.38
N SER A 573 12.42 7.87 35.68
CA SER A 573 13.14 9.10 35.30
C SER A 573 13.91 9.75 36.48
N SER A 574 13.83 9.16 37.68
CA SER A 574 14.43 9.70 38.91
C SER A 574 15.92 9.29 39.09
N LYS A 575 16.50 9.55 40.28
CA LYS A 575 17.82 8.99 40.68
C LYS A 575 17.87 7.45 40.62
N ALA A 576 16.74 6.76 40.44
CA ALA A 576 16.67 5.32 40.20
C ALA A 576 17.06 4.88 38.77
N VAL A 577 17.17 5.80 37.79
CA VAL A 577 17.51 5.53 36.37
C VAL A 577 18.67 4.55 36.24
N ILE A 578 19.73 4.71 37.05
CA ILE A 578 20.93 3.84 37.02
C ILE A 578 20.53 2.36 37.16
N PHE A 579 19.64 2.03 38.11
CA PHE A 579 19.20 0.65 38.30
C PHE A 579 18.30 0.19 37.14
N THR A 580 17.38 1.03 36.66
CA THR A 580 16.44 0.67 35.58
C THR A 580 17.11 0.57 34.21
N THR A 581 18.27 1.20 34.01
CA THR A 581 19.09 1.07 32.78
C THR A 581 19.96 -0.20 32.77
N PHE A 582 20.46 -0.66 33.93
CA PHE A 582 21.29 -1.87 33.99
C PHE A 582 20.48 -3.18 34.17
N LEU A 583 19.31 -3.13 34.83
CA LEU A 583 18.47 -4.31 35.05
C LEU A 583 18.03 -5.04 33.76
N PRO A 584 17.71 -4.35 32.63
CA PRO A 584 17.35 -5.02 31.38
C PRO A 584 18.48 -5.86 30.78
N PHE A 585 19.76 -5.46 30.94
CA PHE A 585 20.89 -6.28 30.50
C PHE A 585 21.05 -7.56 31.34
N LEU A 586 20.71 -7.51 32.62
CA LEU A 586 20.63 -8.69 33.49
C LEU A 586 19.39 -9.56 33.17
N SER A 587 18.37 -9.01 32.52
CA SER A 587 17.15 -9.76 32.17
C SER A 587 17.36 -10.88 31.15
N ASN A 588 18.49 -10.89 30.42
CA ASN A 588 18.88 -11.98 29.54
C ASN A 588 19.59 -13.15 30.27
N VAL A 589 19.88 -13.01 31.57
CA VAL A 589 20.64 -14.01 32.35
C VAL A 589 19.69 -14.95 33.10
N GLY A 590 19.74 -16.23 32.78
CA GLY A 590 19.01 -17.30 33.49
C GLY A 590 17.51 -17.40 33.15
N THR A 591 16.81 -18.28 33.87
CA THR A 591 15.37 -18.59 33.68
C THR A 591 14.45 -17.52 34.28
N ARG A 592 13.17 -17.48 33.87
CA ARG A 592 12.15 -16.53 34.40
C ARG A 592 12.11 -16.53 35.94
N ASN A 593 12.16 -17.72 36.55
CA ASN A 593 12.16 -17.88 38.01
C ASN A 593 13.45 -17.35 38.66
N PHE A 594 14.62 -17.55 38.03
CA PHE A 594 15.88 -17.00 38.51
C PHE A 594 15.91 -15.47 38.43
N ARG A 595 15.46 -14.88 37.32
CA ARG A 595 15.33 -13.42 37.16
C ARG A 595 14.42 -12.83 38.23
N ARG A 596 13.25 -13.46 38.48
CA ARG A 596 12.33 -13.01 39.52
C ARG A 596 12.96 -13.09 40.91
N PHE A 597 13.63 -14.19 41.23
CA PHE A 597 14.39 -14.33 42.48
C PHE A 597 15.43 -13.21 42.66
N VAL A 598 16.21 -12.87 41.61
CA VAL A 598 17.19 -11.78 41.65
C VAL A 598 16.52 -10.44 41.93
N VAL A 599 15.42 -10.11 41.22
CA VAL A 599 14.64 -8.88 41.47
C VAL A 599 14.10 -8.85 42.91
N ASP A 600 13.59 -9.98 43.43
CA ASP A 600 13.06 -10.08 44.79
C ASP A 600 14.14 -9.98 45.88
N GLN A 601 15.40 -10.36 45.63
CA GLN A 601 16.50 -10.05 46.55
C GLN A 601 16.92 -8.58 46.45
N LEU A 602 17.03 -8.02 45.24
CA LEU A 602 17.41 -6.62 45.05
C LEU A 602 16.37 -5.66 45.65
N ALA A 603 15.08 -5.96 45.52
CA ALA A 603 13.98 -5.20 46.13
C ALA A 603 14.05 -5.13 47.67
N LYS A 604 14.68 -6.09 48.35
CA LYS A 604 14.88 -6.02 49.81
C LYS A 604 15.87 -4.93 50.21
N VAL A 605 16.86 -4.65 49.37
CA VAL A 605 17.96 -3.71 49.65
C VAL A 605 17.73 -2.35 48.99
N ILE A 606 17.15 -2.32 47.79
CA ILE A 606 17.04 -1.13 46.94
C ILE A 606 15.57 -0.71 46.85
N GLY A 607 15.22 0.38 47.53
CA GLY A 607 13.85 0.92 47.60
C GLY A 607 13.19 1.15 46.25
N PRO A 608 13.83 1.82 45.27
CA PRO A 608 13.23 2.03 43.94
C PRO A 608 12.93 0.74 43.17
N ILE A 609 13.76 -0.30 43.30
CA ILE A 609 13.50 -1.61 42.65
C ILE A 609 12.28 -2.28 43.28
N ARG A 610 12.07 -2.13 44.60
CA ARG A 610 10.85 -2.58 45.27
C ARG A 610 9.61 -1.89 44.70
N MET A 611 9.62 -0.55 44.64
CA MET A 611 8.50 0.23 44.10
C MET A 611 8.19 -0.15 42.65
N MET A 612 9.23 -0.28 41.80
CA MET A 612 9.02 -0.69 40.40
C MET A 612 8.48 -2.12 40.28
N ARG A 613 8.97 -3.08 41.06
CA ARG A 613 8.42 -4.44 41.10
C ARG A 613 6.95 -4.43 41.53
N ASP A 614 6.64 -3.74 42.62
CA ASP A 614 5.28 -3.70 43.18
C ASP A 614 4.29 -3.04 42.21
N ILE A 615 4.73 -2.01 41.47
CA ILE A 615 3.95 -1.39 40.38
C ILE A 615 3.73 -2.39 39.23
N VAL A 616 4.77 -3.05 38.73
CA VAL A 616 4.64 -4.02 37.63
C VAL A 616 3.77 -5.21 38.04
N ASP A 617 3.86 -5.66 39.29
CA ASP A 617 2.99 -6.72 39.83
C ASP A 617 1.52 -6.29 39.84
N VAL A 618 1.19 -5.08 40.32
CA VAL A 618 -0.19 -4.53 40.27
C VAL A 618 -0.69 -4.42 38.83
N LEU A 619 0.12 -3.88 37.92
CA LEU A 619 -0.24 -3.74 36.50
C LEU A 619 -0.51 -5.12 35.85
N HIS A 620 0.33 -6.11 36.15
CA HIS A 620 0.20 -7.46 35.60
C HIS A 620 -1.00 -8.20 36.19
N THR A 621 -1.19 -8.20 37.52
CA THR A 621 -2.31 -8.89 38.18
C THR A 621 -3.65 -8.38 37.68
N THR A 622 -3.87 -7.06 37.64
CA THR A 622 -5.14 -6.50 37.13
C THR A 622 -5.33 -6.78 35.64
N SER A 623 -4.27 -6.77 34.83
CA SER A 623 -4.37 -7.15 33.41
C SER A 623 -4.76 -8.62 33.20
N VAL A 624 -4.31 -9.52 34.07
CA VAL A 624 -4.72 -10.94 34.09
C VAL A 624 -6.17 -11.09 34.54
N GLU A 625 -6.60 -10.37 35.57
CA GLU A 625 -8.01 -10.38 36.03
C GLU A 625 -8.98 -9.93 34.94
N ILE A 626 -8.64 -8.84 34.22
CA ILE A 626 -9.42 -8.34 33.07
C ILE A 626 -9.45 -9.39 31.95
N TYR A 627 -8.30 -9.96 31.59
CA TYR A 627 -8.18 -10.94 30.52
C TYR A 627 -9.00 -12.20 30.79
N GLU A 628 -8.86 -12.81 31.97
CA GLU A 628 -9.61 -14.03 32.33
C GLU A 628 -11.12 -13.77 32.47
N SER A 629 -11.52 -12.58 32.96
CA SER A 629 -12.92 -12.15 32.97
C SER A 629 -13.52 -12.05 31.55
N LYS A 630 -12.80 -11.44 30.60
CA LYS A 630 -13.22 -11.35 29.19
C LYS A 630 -13.21 -12.72 28.51
N LYS A 631 -12.18 -13.53 28.72
CA LYS A 631 -12.02 -14.90 28.19
C LYS A 631 -13.18 -15.79 28.63
N LYS A 632 -13.57 -15.71 29.90
CA LYS A 632 -14.72 -16.44 30.45
C LYS A 632 -16.04 -16.00 29.79
N ALA A 633 -16.33 -14.70 29.72
CA ALA A 633 -17.58 -14.23 29.11
C ALA A 633 -17.70 -14.60 27.62
N ILE A 634 -16.60 -14.55 26.86
CA ILE A 634 -16.57 -14.99 25.46
C ILE A 634 -16.83 -16.50 25.32
N GLN A 635 -16.44 -17.32 26.31
CA GLN A 635 -16.75 -18.76 26.36
C GLN A 635 -18.20 -19.05 26.78
N GLU A 636 -18.80 -18.21 27.64
CA GLU A 636 -20.18 -18.36 28.11
C GLU A 636 -21.22 -17.92 27.06
N GLY A 637 -20.83 -17.11 26.07
CA GLY A 637 -21.62 -16.78 24.89
C GLY A 637 -22.00 -15.30 24.76
N ASP A 638 -22.67 -14.93 23.66
CA ASP A 638 -22.93 -13.51 23.35
C ASP A 638 -23.85 -12.81 24.38
N GLU A 639 -24.71 -13.54 25.11
CA GLU A 639 -25.49 -12.96 26.23
C GLU A 639 -24.60 -12.54 27.40
N ALA A 640 -23.61 -13.36 27.76
CA ALA A 640 -22.63 -13.03 28.80
C ALA A 640 -21.77 -11.84 28.39
N VAL A 641 -21.32 -11.79 27.13
CA VAL A 641 -20.59 -10.65 26.55
C VAL A 641 -21.44 -9.38 26.51
N ALA A 642 -22.73 -9.47 26.18
CA ALA A 642 -23.65 -8.33 26.19
C ALA A 642 -23.93 -7.81 27.61
N SER A 643 -23.88 -8.67 28.63
CA SER A 643 -24.04 -8.27 30.04
C SER A 643 -22.84 -7.52 30.63
N GLN A 644 -21.67 -7.59 29.99
CA GLN A 644 -20.47 -6.90 30.45
C GLN A 644 -20.48 -5.40 30.09
N ILE A 645 -19.72 -4.63 30.87
CA ILE A 645 -19.38 -3.24 30.53
C ILE A 645 -18.73 -3.21 29.14
N GLY A 646 -19.17 -2.29 28.30
CA GLY A 646 -18.81 -2.21 26.88
C GLY A 646 -19.68 -3.07 25.94
N GLN A 647 -20.52 -3.99 26.45
CA GLN A 647 -21.44 -4.84 25.66
C GLN A 647 -20.73 -5.63 24.51
N GLY A 648 -19.46 -6.01 24.72
CA GLY A 648 -18.63 -6.63 23.68
C GLY A 648 -18.15 -5.68 22.57
N LYS A 649 -18.44 -4.38 22.70
CA LYS A 649 -17.93 -3.28 21.86
C LYS A 649 -16.75 -2.55 22.51
N ASP A 650 -16.02 -3.21 23.40
CA ASP A 650 -14.74 -2.71 23.90
C ASP A 650 -13.56 -3.21 23.05
N ILE A 651 -12.44 -2.47 23.06
CA ILE A 651 -11.24 -2.77 22.26
C ILE A 651 -10.75 -4.21 22.51
N ILE A 652 -10.70 -4.66 23.76
CA ILE A 652 -10.18 -5.99 24.12
C ILE A 652 -11.12 -7.11 23.66
N SER A 653 -12.43 -6.97 23.84
CA SER A 653 -13.41 -7.95 23.36
C SER A 653 -13.37 -8.08 21.84
N ILE A 654 -13.25 -6.96 21.11
CA ILE A 654 -13.11 -7.00 19.65
C ILE A 654 -11.76 -7.60 19.24
N LEU A 655 -10.66 -7.23 19.89
CA LEU A 655 -9.33 -7.81 19.63
C LEU A 655 -9.33 -9.32 19.87
N MET A 656 -9.93 -9.79 20.96
CA MET A 656 -10.05 -11.22 21.27
C MET A 656 -10.93 -11.95 20.26
N LYS A 657 -12.11 -11.40 19.90
CA LYS A 657 -12.97 -11.95 18.85
C LYS A 657 -12.25 -12.00 17.49
N ALA A 658 -11.53 -10.95 17.11
CA ALA A 658 -10.72 -10.93 15.88
C ALA A 658 -9.58 -11.98 15.92
N ASN A 659 -8.90 -12.12 17.07
CA ASN A 659 -7.81 -13.08 17.25
C ASN A 659 -8.25 -14.55 17.19
N MET A 660 -9.49 -14.83 17.60
CA MET A 660 -10.10 -16.17 17.42
C MET A 660 -10.31 -16.50 15.94
N HIS A 661 -10.69 -15.53 15.11
CA HIS A 661 -10.93 -15.70 13.67
C HIS A 661 -9.67 -15.51 12.80
N ALA A 662 -8.56 -15.07 13.38
CA ALA A 662 -7.30 -14.85 12.68
C ALA A 662 -6.66 -16.15 12.17
N SER A 663 -5.85 -16.04 11.11
CA SER A 663 -5.00 -17.12 10.61
C SER A 663 -3.99 -17.56 11.69
N ASN A 664 -3.44 -18.77 11.59
CA ASN A 664 -2.38 -19.22 12.50
C ASN A 664 -1.10 -18.34 12.44
N GLU A 665 -0.91 -17.56 11.37
CA GLU A 665 0.23 -16.66 11.17
C GLU A 665 -0.02 -15.29 11.83
N ASP A 666 -1.26 -14.78 11.73
CA ASP A 666 -1.69 -13.48 12.28
C ASP A 666 -2.10 -13.56 13.77
N ARG A 667 -2.47 -14.75 14.27
CA ARG A 667 -2.95 -14.95 15.65
C ARG A 667 -1.89 -14.58 16.70
N LEU A 668 -2.29 -13.70 17.61
CA LEU A 668 -1.56 -13.29 18.80
C LEU A 668 -1.66 -14.35 19.90
N SER A 669 -0.55 -14.55 20.62
CA SER A 669 -0.50 -15.38 21.82
C SER A 669 -1.17 -14.73 23.03
N GLU A 670 -1.46 -15.52 24.06
CA GLU A 670 -2.01 -15.03 25.34
C GLU A 670 -1.09 -14.00 26.02
N GLU A 671 0.23 -14.20 25.96
CA GLU A 671 1.23 -13.25 26.47
C GLU A 671 1.25 -11.93 25.69
N GLU A 672 1.04 -11.96 24.37
CA GLU A 672 0.89 -10.75 23.54
C GLU A 672 -0.43 -10.01 23.85
N LEU A 673 -1.54 -10.73 24.08
CA LEU A 673 -2.82 -10.11 24.44
C LEU A 673 -2.77 -9.41 25.81
N LEU A 674 -2.19 -10.06 26.83
CA LEU A 674 -1.91 -9.46 28.13
C LEU A 674 -0.97 -8.25 28.01
N GLY A 675 0.01 -8.34 27.11
CA GLY A 675 0.90 -7.22 26.77
C GLY A 675 0.15 -6.03 26.17
N GLN A 676 -0.85 -6.25 25.31
CA GLN A 676 -1.68 -5.17 24.78
C GLN A 676 -2.56 -4.52 25.84
N ILE A 677 -3.19 -5.29 26.74
CA ILE A 677 -4.02 -4.73 27.84
C ILE A 677 -3.20 -3.73 28.65
N THR A 678 -2.01 -4.14 29.12
CA THR A 678 -1.14 -3.27 29.92
C THR A 678 -0.66 -2.06 29.11
N SER A 679 -0.20 -2.28 27.87
CA SER A 679 0.33 -1.23 26.98
C SER A 679 -0.71 -0.16 26.64
N LEU A 680 -1.90 -0.56 26.19
CA LEU A 680 -2.95 0.37 25.76
C LEU A 680 -3.48 1.20 26.94
N THR A 681 -3.66 0.57 28.11
CA THR A 681 -4.15 1.25 29.32
C THR A 681 -3.16 2.30 29.81
N PHE A 682 -1.87 1.98 29.86
CA PHE A 682 -0.82 2.93 30.21
C PHE A 682 -0.76 4.10 29.21
N ALA A 683 -0.75 3.78 27.91
CA ALA A 683 -0.64 4.78 26.85
C ALA A 683 -1.78 5.81 26.87
N ALA A 684 -3.03 5.36 26.96
CA ALA A 684 -4.19 6.23 27.00
C ALA A 684 -4.24 7.05 28.29
N THR A 685 -4.02 6.41 29.44
CA THR A 685 -4.16 7.06 30.75
C THR A 685 -3.14 8.19 30.94
N ASP A 686 -1.84 7.91 30.78
CA ASP A 686 -0.82 8.88 31.23
C ASP A 686 -0.68 10.08 30.27
N THR A 687 -0.84 9.84 28.96
CA THR A 687 -0.71 10.88 27.94
C THR A 687 -1.94 11.78 27.83
N THR A 688 -3.17 11.24 27.77
CA THR A 688 -4.37 12.09 27.62
C THR A 688 -4.66 12.89 28.89
N SER A 689 -4.56 12.28 30.09
CA SER A 689 -4.77 13.03 31.35
C SER A 689 -3.79 14.19 31.51
N THR A 690 -2.56 14.05 31.02
CA THR A 690 -1.54 15.10 30.96
C THR A 690 -1.93 16.21 29.98
N ALA A 691 -2.39 15.87 28.77
CA ALA A 691 -2.84 16.83 27.78
C ALA A 691 -4.08 17.61 28.26
N LEU A 692 -5.04 16.93 28.90
CA LEU A 692 -6.20 17.53 29.55
C LEU A 692 -5.81 18.49 30.67
N ALA A 693 -4.96 18.05 31.62
CA ALA A 693 -4.47 18.91 32.70
C ALA A 693 -3.78 20.18 32.14
N ARG A 694 -2.96 20.02 31.09
CA ARG A 694 -2.33 21.17 30.41
C ARG A 694 -3.37 22.11 29.78
N THR A 695 -4.37 21.56 29.10
CA THR A 695 -5.42 22.35 28.45
C THR A 695 -6.22 23.15 29.47
N ILE A 696 -6.64 22.51 30.57
CA ILE A 696 -7.39 23.16 31.65
C ILE A 696 -6.53 24.22 32.37
N HIS A 697 -5.22 23.98 32.56
CA HIS A 697 -4.31 25.00 33.09
C HIS A 697 -4.30 26.27 32.23
N LEU A 698 -4.08 26.12 30.92
CA LEU A 698 -4.04 27.24 29.96
C LEU A 698 -5.40 27.94 29.86
N LEU A 699 -6.50 27.20 29.88
CA LEU A 699 -7.86 27.77 29.95
C LEU A 699 -8.14 28.50 31.27
N SER A 700 -7.47 28.14 32.37
CA SER A 700 -7.59 28.85 33.64
C SER A 700 -6.87 30.20 33.60
N GLU A 701 -5.76 30.28 32.86
CA GLU A 701 -4.98 31.50 32.64
C GLU A 701 -5.62 32.43 31.58
N ASN A 702 -6.34 31.88 30.59
CA ASN A 702 -6.95 32.60 29.47
C ASN A 702 -8.49 32.57 29.52
N LYS A 703 -9.06 33.51 30.29
CA LYS A 703 -10.51 33.58 30.61
C LYS A 703 -11.41 33.93 29.42
N ASP A 704 -10.89 34.74 28.50
CA ASP A 704 -11.53 35.11 27.25
C ASP A 704 -11.69 33.88 26.33
N VAL A 705 -10.61 33.10 26.14
CA VAL A 705 -10.62 31.83 25.39
C VAL A 705 -11.60 30.84 26.02
N GLN A 706 -11.58 30.69 27.35
CA GLN A 706 -12.52 29.82 28.07
C GLN A 706 -13.99 30.26 27.87
N THR A 707 -14.26 31.57 27.87
CA THR A 707 -15.60 32.11 27.66
C THR A 707 -16.08 31.91 26.23
N ARG A 708 -15.19 32.08 25.24
CA ARG A 708 -15.47 31.85 23.83
C ARG A 708 -15.72 30.36 23.52
N LEU A 709 -14.93 29.45 24.10
CA LEU A 709 -15.17 28.01 24.00
C LEU A 709 -16.53 27.63 24.60
N ARG A 710 -16.88 28.17 25.78
CA ARG A 710 -18.20 27.96 26.39
C ARG A 710 -19.35 28.43 25.50
N ALA A 711 -19.19 29.52 24.76
CA ALA A 711 -20.19 30.00 23.82
C ALA A 711 -20.39 29.04 22.63
N GLU A 712 -19.31 28.52 22.04
CA GLU A 712 -19.37 27.50 20.98
C GLU A 712 -20.06 26.22 21.46
N LEU A 713 -19.67 25.73 22.65
CA LEU A 713 -20.24 24.51 23.25
C LEU A 713 -21.74 24.66 23.53
N LYS A 714 -22.17 25.80 24.09
CA LYS A 714 -23.59 26.07 24.35
C LYS A 714 -24.40 26.14 23.07
N GLN A 715 -23.93 26.87 22.06
CA GLN A 715 -24.63 26.95 20.78
C GLN A 715 -24.77 25.55 20.14
N ALA A 716 -23.71 24.76 20.10
CA ALA A 716 -23.76 23.40 19.57
C ALA A 716 -24.73 22.49 20.35
N ARG A 717 -24.82 22.67 21.68
CA ARG A 717 -25.73 21.93 22.56
C ARG A 717 -27.19 22.36 22.37
N ASP A 718 -27.44 23.64 22.20
CA ASP A 718 -28.77 24.20 21.89
C ASP A 718 -29.25 23.71 20.51
N ASP A 719 -28.39 23.71 19.50
CA ASP A 719 -28.63 23.14 18.17
C ASP A 719 -28.93 21.62 18.21
N ASN A 720 -28.48 20.93 19.28
CA ASN A 720 -28.71 19.52 19.57
C ASN A 720 -29.80 19.29 20.66
N ASN A 721 -30.77 20.20 20.78
CA ASN A 721 -31.91 20.11 21.70
C ASN A 721 -31.52 19.96 23.19
N GLY A 722 -30.38 20.50 23.61
CA GLY A 722 -29.87 20.41 24.99
C GLY A 722 -29.16 19.09 25.33
N GLN A 723 -29.07 18.15 24.38
CA GLN A 723 -28.48 16.82 24.59
C GLN A 723 -26.98 16.77 24.28
N ASP A 724 -26.31 15.73 24.78
CA ASP A 724 -24.88 15.48 24.53
C ASP A 724 -24.57 15.36 23.03
N LEU A 725 -23.46 15.96 22.60
CA LEU A 725 -23.13 16.09 21.17
C LEU A 725 -22.69 14.75 20.57
N PRO A 726 -23.30 14.28 19.48
CA PRO A 726 -22.85 13.05 18.81
C PRO A 726 -21.43 13.25 18.24
N TYR A 727 -20.72 12.13 18.05
CA TYR A 727 -19.31 12.11 17.62
C TYR A 727 -19.02 13.08 16.47
N ASP A 728 -19.78 13.01 15.38
CA ASP A 728 -19.52 13.82 14.18
C ASP A 728 -19.69 15.32 14.44
N SER A 729 -20.70 15.74 15.23
CA SER A 729 -20.86 17.15 15.63
C SER A 729 -19.73 17.62 16.55
N LEU A 730 -19.38 16.82 17.57
CA LEU A 730 -18.34 17.16 18.54
C LEU A 730 -16.95 17.32 17.91
N VAL A 731 -16.58 16.42 16.98
CA VAL A 731 -15.24 16.49 16.36
C VAL A 731 -15.10 17.66 15.38
N HIS A 732 -16.21 18.18 14.85
CA HIS A 732 -16.25 19.30 13.91
C HIS A 732 -16.38 20.69 14.55
N LEU A 733 -16.45 20.80 15.88
CA LEU A 733 -16.40 22.10 16.57
C LEU A 733 -15.03 22.79 16.36
N PRO A 734 -14.97 23.92 15.64
CA PRO A 734 -13.71 24.47 15.15
C PRO A 734 -12.84 25.06 16.26
N TYR A 735 -13.42 25.72 17.27
CA TYR A 735 -12.63 26.35 18.35
C TYR A 735 -12.18 25.33 19.41
N LEU A 736 -13.03 24.36 19.76
CA LEU A 736 -12.64 23.21 20.57
C LEU A 736 -11.50 22.42 19.91
N ASP A 737 -11.59 22.14 18.61
CA ASP A 737 -10.52 21.46 17.87
C ASP A 737 -9.23 22.29 17.81
N ALA A 738 -9.34 23.60 17.58
CA ALA A 738 -8.22 24.53 17.62
C ALA A 738 -7.50 24.56 18.98
N ILE A 739 -8.24 24.55 20.09
CA ILE A 739 -7.69 24.52 21.46
C ILE A 739 -6.95 23.20 21.73
N CYS A 740 -7.51 22.07 21.29
CA CYS A 740 -6.83 20.77 21.37
C CYS A 740 -5.55 20.73 20.53
N ARG A 741 -5.60 21.18 19.26
CA ARG A 741 -4.44 21.25 18.36
C ARG A 741 -3.33 22.13 18.91
N GLU A 742 -3.66 23.33 19.35
CA GLU A 742 -2.66 24.30 19.81
C GLU A 742 -2.00 23.85 21.12
N THR A 743 -2.77 23.24 22.02
CA THR A 743 -2.21 22.67 23.26
C THR A 743 -1.28 21.49 22.96
N LEU A 744 -1.67 20.59 22.04
CA LEU A 744 -0.84 19.45 21.63
C LEU A 744 0.37 19.85 20.77
N ARG A 745 0.30 20.96 20.04
CA ARG A 745 1.44 21.58 19.34
C ARG A 745 2.43 22.10 20.37
N LEU A 746 2.00 23.06 21.19
CA LEU A 746 2.91 23.79 22.06
C LEU A 746 3.41 22.92 23.23
N TYR A 747 2.58 22.03 23.77
CA TYR A 747 2.90 21.17 24.93
C TYR A 747 2.57 19.70 24.64
N PRO A 748 3.33 19.03 23.75
CA PRO A 748 3.19 17.60 23.52
C PRO A 748 3.49 16.82 24.82
N PRO A 749 2.71 15.79 25.19
CA PRO A 749 2.97 15.00 26.40
C PRO A 749 4.35 14.33 26.41
N LEU A 750 4.84 13.92 25.22
CA LEU A 750 6.20 13.44 24.97
C LEU A 750 7.01 14.55 24.29
N ALA A 751 8.11 14.99 24.91
CA ALA A 751 8.93 16.08 24.37
C ALA A 751 9.97 15.62 23.33
N THR A 752 10.51 14.40 23.50
CA THR A 752 11.61 13.83 22.71
C THR A 752 11.46 12.31 22.60
N ILE A 753 11.86 11.72 21.48
CA ILE A 753 12.02 10.27 21.30
C ILE A 753 13.44 9.94 20.81
N SER A 754 13.85 8.67 20.88
CA SER A 754 15.16 8.20 20.37
C SER A 754 14.99 7.09 19.33
N ARG A 755 15.96 6.97 18.42
CA ARG A 755 16.03 5.91 17.40
C ARG A 755 17.47 5.45 17.24
N THR A 756 17.72 4.16 17.04
CA THR A 756 19.06 3.65 16.74
C THR A 756 19.19 3.39 15.24
N ALA A 757 20.25 3.91 14.61
CA ALA A 757 20.61 3.57 13.23
C ALA A 757 21.05 2.09 13.14
N ARG A 758 20.51 1.34 12.17
CA ARG A 758 20.80 -0.10 11.97
C ARG A 758 21.80 -0.39 10.84
N GLN A 759 22.20 0.65 10.10
CA GLN A 759 23.23 0.62 9.08
C GLN A 759 23.84 2.03 8.95
N ASP A 760 25.04 2.13 8.38
CA ASP A 760 25.65 3.41 8.04
C ASP A 760 24.77 4.12 6.99
N MET A 761 24.48 5.40 7.18
CA MET A 761 23.76 6.21 6.21
C MET A 761 24.16 7.68 6.24
N THR A 762 23.79 8.42 5.20
CA THR A 762 23.93 9.89 5.16
C THR A 762 22.55 10.53 5.28
N LEU A 763 22.33 11.29 6.35
CA LEU A 763 21.11 12.03 6.62
C LEU A 763 21.15 13.40 5.94
N PRO A 764 20.36 13.65 4.89
CA PRO A 764 20.27 14.99 4.30
C PRO A 764 19.56 15.95 5.27
N LEU A 765 20.00 17.20 5.30
CA LEU A 765 19.38 18.26 6.10
C LEU A 765 18.44 19.09 5.23
N SER A 766 17.27 19.45 5.75
CA SER A 766 16.30 20.33 5.07
C SER A 766 16.83 21.75 4.86
N SER A 767 17.83 22.16 5.63
CA SER A 767 18.56 23.43 5.47
C SER A 767 20.01 23.22 5.89
N PRO A 768 21.00 23.72 5.11
CA PRO A 768 22.40 23.57 5.49
C PRO A 768 22.73 24.27 6.81
N ILE A 769 23.43 23.58 7.70
CA ILE A 769 23.88 24.11 8.99
C ILE A 769 25.35 24.52 8.93
N LYS A 770 25.77 25.49 9.73
CA LYS A 770 27.17 25.92 9.78
C LYS A 770 27.98 25.02 10.73
N GLY A 771 28.99 24.35 10.19
CA GLY A 771 29.95 23.54 10.93
C GLY A 771 30.90 24.37 11.79
N VAL A 772 31.58 23.69 12.72
CA VAL A 772 32.56 24.29 13.65
C VAL A 772 33.80 24.85 12.91
N ASP A 773 34.11 24.26 11.76
CA ASP A 773 35.12 24.70 10.79
C ASP A 773 34.67 25.91 9.94
N GLY A 774 33.41 26.32 10.07
CA GLY A 774 32.80 27.42 9.33
C GLY A 774 32.18 27.04 7.98
N ASN A 775 32.30 25.77 7.55
CA ASN A 775 31.71 25.29 6.30
C ASN A 775 30.20 25.04 6.44
N MET A 776 29.46 25.09 5.34
CA MET A 776 28.04 24.72 5.33
C MET A 776 27.91 23.21 5.11
N ILE A 777 27.25 22.53 6.04
CA ILE A 777 26.98 21.10 6.05
C ILE A 777 25.54 20.90 5.59
N SER A 778 25.32 20.26 4.45
CA SER A 778 24.00 19.90 3.93
C SER A 778 23.56 18.47 4.27
N GLU A 779 24.48 17.66 4.78
CA GLU A 779 24.24 16.24 5.07
C GLU A 779 25.14 15.74 6.21
N ILE A 780 24.67 14.76 6.99
CA ILE A 780 25.38 14.21 8.16
C ILE A 780 25.47 12.69 8.01
N THR A 781 26.68 12.14 7.97
CA THR A 781 26.86 10.68 8.08
C THR A 781 26.53 10.20 9.49
N VAL A 782 25.60 9.25 9.59
CA VAL A 782 25.16 8.58 10.81
C VAL A 782 25.63 7.11 10.73
N PRO A 783 26.66 6.71 11.49
CA PRO A 783 27.11 5.32 11.54
C PRO A 783 26.08 4.37 12.16
N ASN A 784 26.17 3.09 11.82
CA ASN A 784 25.44 2.01 12.45
C ASN A 784 25.64 2.00 13.98
N GLY A 785 24.58 1.76 14.74
CA GLY A 785 24.56 1.80 16.20
C GLY A 785 24.46 3.20 16.81
N THR A 786 24.39 4.27 16.00
CA THR A 786 24.23 5.64 16.51
C THR A 786 22.79 5.91 16.95
N ASP A 787 22.62 6.40 18.19
CA ASP A 787 21.34 6.88 18.69
C ASP A 787 21.06 8.32 18.23
N VAL A 788 19.94 8.51 17.55
CA VAL A 788 19.40 9.77 17.05
C VAL A 788 18.21 10.19 17.91
N PHE A 789 18.29 11.37 18.52
CA PHE A 789 17.21 11.95 19.33
C PHE A 789 16.39 12.94 18.49
N ILE A 790 15.07 12.76 18.46
CA ILE A 790 14.13 13.58 17.70
C ILE A 790 13.33 14.42 18.69
N SER A 791 13.53 15.73 18.68
CA SER A 791 12.84 16.69 19.56
C SER A 791 11.49 17.11 18.97
N ILE A 792 10.41 16.50 19.46
CA ILE A 792 9.02 16.82 19.09
C ILE A 792 8.71 18.27 19.46
N ILE A 793 9.10 18.66 20.68
CA ILE A 793 8.85 20.01 21.22
C ILE A 793 9.57 21.10 20.42
N THR A 794 10.75 20.83 19.84
CA THR A 794 11.45 21.79 18.98
C THR A 794 10.80 21.88 17.60
N SER A 795 10.40 20.75 17.00
CA SER A 795 9.72 20.73 15.69
C SER A 795 8.39 21.48 15.72
N ASN A 796 7.56 21.24 16.75
CA ASN A 796 6.26 21.91 16.91
C ASN A 796 6.35 23.41 17.29
N ARG A 797 7.54 23.90 17.64
CA ARG A 797 7.81 25.28 18.06
C ARG A 797 8.87 25.98 17.19
N ASN A 798 9.21 25.40 16.04
CA ASN A 798 10.23 25.99 15.18
C ASN A 798 9.72 27.33 14.61
N VAL A 799 10.40 28.42 14.94
CA VAL A 799 10.07 29.78 14.49
C VAL A 799 10.10 29.88 12.96
N ASP A 800 10.98 29.16 12.30
CA ASP A 800 11.12 29.16 10.83
C ASP A 800 9.92 28.51 10.12
N LEU A 801 9.11 27.70 10.84
CA LEU A 801 7.95 26.98 10.28
C LEU A 801 6.62 27.52 10.82
N TRP A 802 6.58 27.92 12.09
CA TRP A 802 5.37 28.38 12.79
C TRP A 802 5.26 29.91 12.90
N GLY A 803 6.30 30.65 12.46
CA GLY A 803 6.38 32.10 12.54
C GLY A 803 6.90 32.63 13.89
N PRO A 804 6.99 33.96 14.04
CA PRO A 804 7.57 34.59 15.24
C PRO A 804 6.77 34.32 16.53
N ASP A 805 5.47 34.02 16.42
CA ASP A 805 4.60 33.68 17.54
C ASP A 805 4.57 32.16 17.85
N ALA A 806 5.54 31.37 17.35
CA ALA A 806 5.62 29.92 17.55
C ALA A 806 5.61 29.47 19.02
N TYR A 807 6.08 30.31 19.96
CA TYR A 807 6.09 30.03 21.39
C TYR A 807 4.82 30.48 22.13
N GLU A 808 3.95 31.25 21.48
CA GLU A 808 2.68 31.70 22.03
C GLU A 808 1.62 30.59 21.91
N TRP A 809 0.72 30.51 22.89
CA TRP A 809 -0.45 29.62 22.83
C TRP A 809 -1.62 30.37 22.22
N LYS A 810 -1.91 30.12 20.94
CA LYS A 810 -2.84 30.91 20.14
C LYS A 810 -3.77 30.00 19.32
N PRO A 811 -4.89 29.51 19.89
CA PRO A 811 -5.81 28.61 19.21
C PRO A 811 -6.31 29.16 17.85
N GLU A 812 -6.48 30.47 17.74
CA GLU A 812 -6.94 31.17 16.53
C GLU A 812 -6.12 30.85 15.26
N ARG A 813 -4.85 30.43 15.43
CA ARG A 813 -3.99 29.98 14.33
C ARG A 813 -4.64 28.89 13.48
N TRP A 814 -5.40 27.98 14.11
CA TRP A 814 -6.03 26.84 13.45
C TRP A 814 -7.37 27.19 12.77
N LEU A 815 -7.83 28.43 12.91
CA LEU A 815 -9.02 28.96 12.21
C LEU A 815 -8.66 29.65 10.87
N GLN A 816 -7.36 29.73 10.55
CA GLN A 816 -6.83 30.33 9.34
C GLN A 816 -5.98 29.29 8.57
N PRO A 817 -5.67 29.51 7.29
CA PRO A 817 -4.69 28.70 6.57
C PRO A 817 -3.34 28.68 7.31
N LEU A 818 -2.68 27.52 7.33
CA LEU A 818 -1.35 27.37 7.93
C LEU A 818 -0.28 28.03 7.05
N PRO A 819 0.90 28.38 7.60
CA PRO A 819 2.02 28.93 6.81
C PRO A 819 2.46 27.99 5.69
N ASP A 820 2.75 28.53 4.51
CA ASP A 820 3.21 27.75 3.36
C ASP A 820 4.52 27.00 3.68
N GLU A 821 5.42 27.63 4.46
CA GLU A 821 6.69 27.02 4.91
C GLU A 821 6.49 25.75 5.76
N LEU A 822 5.38 25.67 6.52
CA LEU A 822 5.05 24.48 7.31
C LEU A 822 4.49 23.35 6.42
N VAL A 823 3.71 23.71 5.41
CA VAL A 823 3.14 22.76 4.45
C VAL A 823 4.26 22.18 3.59
N ASP A 824 5.12 23.03 3.03
CA ASP A 824 6.28 22.66 2.22
C ASP A 824 7.38 21.93 3.01
N ALA A 825 7.42 22.06 4.34
CA ALA A 825 8.35 21.30 5.18
C ALA A 825 8.03 19.80 5.29
N HIS A 826 6.83 19.35 4.87
CA HIS A 826 6.42 17.94 4.84
C HIS A 826 6.70 17.18 6.16
N ILE A 827 6.42 17.81 7.31
CA ILE A 827 6.61 17.16 8.62
C ILE A 827 5.78 15.87 8.69
N PRO A 828 6.38 14.69 8.92
CA PRO A 828 5.72 13.39 8.72
C PRO A 828 4.74 12.99 9.85
N GLY A 829 4.11 13.97 10.51
CA GLY A 829 3.20 13.75 11.63
C GLY A 829 1.80 13.32 11.17
N ILE A 830 1.25 12.25 11.74
CA ILE A 830 -0.09 11.71 11.39
C ILE A 830 -1.25 12.67 11.72
N TYR A 831 -0.98 13.78 12.41
CA TYR A 831 -2.00 14.75 12.80
C TYR A 831 -1.49 16.17 12.62
N SER A 832 -2.14 16.94 11.73
CA SER A 832 -1.99 18.40 11.64
C SER A 832 -0.55 18.91 11.42
N HIS A 833 0.30 18.16 10.73
CA HIS A 833 1.74 18.42 10.58
C HIS A 833 2.50 18.50 11.93
N LEU A 834 1.97 17.88 12.99
CA LEU A 834 2.58 17.81 14.33
C LEU A 834 3.25 16.46 14.58
N LEU A 835 4.48 16.48 15.10
CA LEU A 835 5.15 15.26 15.55
C LEU A 835 4.59 14.69 16.88
N THR A 836 3.61 15.35 17.50
CA THR A 836 3.00 14.94 18.80
C THR A 836 2.45 13.51 18.78
N PHE A 837 1.91 13.06 17.64
CA PHE A 837 1.42 11.69 17.45
C PHE A 837 2.35 10.84 16.55
N LEU A 838 3.58 11.30 16.30
CA LEU A 838 4.59 10.66 15.46
C LEU A 838 4.14 10.37 14.01
N GLY A 839 4.99 9.67 13.27
CA GLY A 839 4.86 9.42 11.83
C GLY A 839 5.12 7.98 11.40
N GLY A 840 4.70 7.66 10.18
CA GLY A 840 4.97 6.39 9.51
C GLY A 840 4.54 5.16 10.32
N GLY A 841 5.32 4.08 10.24
CA GLY A 841 5.03 2.81 10.91
C GLY A 841 5.04 2.83 12.44
N ARG A 842 5.44 3.94 13.07
CA ARG A 842 5.46 4.17 14.53
C ARG A 842 4.51 5.29 14.98
N SER A 843 3.64 5.79 14.08
CA SER A 843 2.58 6.74 14.42
C SER A 843 1.66 6.22 15.53
N CYS A 844 1.15 7.11 16.38
CA CYS A 844 0.24 6.76 17.46
C CYS A 844 -1.06 6.16 16.90
N ILE A 845 -1.39 4.92 17.31
CA ILE A 845 -2.61 4.25 16.86
C ILE A 845 -3.87 4.82 17.55
N GLY A 846 -3.72 5.34 18.77
CA GLY A 846 -4.82 5.86 19.60
C GLY A 846 -5.11 7.36 19.42
N PHE A 847 -4.56 8.04 18.41
CA PHE A 847 -4.67 9.51 18.32
C PHE A 847 -6.13 10.00 18.23
N LYS A 848 -7.00 9.28 17.49
CA LYS A 848 -8.44 9.58 17.39
C LYS A 848 -9.18 9.37 18.71
N PHE A 849 -8.79 8.35 19.48
CA PHE A 849 -9.33 8.07 20.81
C PHE A 849 -8.99 9.21 21.78
N SER A 850 -7.70 9.58 21.86
CA SER A 850 -7.22 10.67 22.72
C SER A 850 -7.88 12.01 22.38
N GLN A 851 -8.08 12.31 21.09
CA GLN A 851 -8.80 13.52 20.67
C GLN A 851 -10.28 13.50 21.05
N LEU A 852 -10.96 12.37 20.90
CA LEU A 852 -12.35 12.23 21.33
C LEU A 852 -12.48 12.40 22.85
N GLU A 853 -11.57 11.78 23.60
CA GLU A 853 -11.47 11.87 25.06
C GLU A 853 -11.27 13.33 25.50
N MET A 854 -10.29 14.02 24.92
CA MET A 854 -10.06 15.44 25.18
C MET A 854 -11.31 16.29 24.89
N LYS A 855 -11.97 16.07 23.75
CA LYS A 855 -13.14 16.85 23.34
C LYS A 855 -14.35 16.61 24.24
N VAL A 856 -14.67 15.37 24.61
CA VAL A 856 -15.81 15.06 25.50
C VAL A 856 -15.59 15.66 26.90
N VAL A 857 -14.39 15.47 27.47
CA VAL A 857 -14.06 16.01 28.80
C VAL A 857 -14.12 17.54 28.80
N LEU A 858 -13.54 18.21 27.80
CA LEU A 858 -13.59 19.67 27.71
C LEU A 858 -15.01 20.20 27.45
N ALA A 859 -15.82 19.50 26.63
CA ALA A 859 -17.18 19.91 26.35
C ALA A 859 -18.04 19.97 27.62
N LEU A 860 -18.01 18.92 28.45
CA LEU A 860 -18.78 18.89 29.70
C LEU A 860 -18.21 19.83 30.76
N LEU A 861 -16.89 19.80 31.01
CA LEU A 861 -16.29 20.60 32.07
C LEU A 861 -16.40 22.10 31.81
N ILE A 862 -16.23 22.56 30.57
CA ILE A 862 -16.25 24.00 30.25
C ILE A 862 -17.67 24.56 30.14
N ASP A 863 -18.69 23.75 29.83
CA ASP A 863 -20.10 24.19 29.84
C ASP A 863 -20.56 24.55 31.27
N GLU A 864 -20.33 23.65 32.24
CA GLU A 864 -20.80 23.82 33.63
C GLU A 864 -19.87 24.61 34.55
N LEU A 865 -18.55 24.57 34.32
CA LEU A 865 -17.54 25.07 35.26
C LEU A 865 -16.67 26.16 34.67
N GLU A 866 -16.23 27.06 35.55
CA GLU A 866 -15.25 28.10 35.27
C GLU A 866 -13.98 27.82 36.07
N PHE A 867 -12.86 27.64 35.36
CA PHE A 867 -11.55 27.36 35.95
C PHE A 867 -10.74 28.64 36.09
N SER A 868 -10.12 28.86 37.25
CA SER A 868 -9.20 29.97 37.55
C SER A 868 -7.90 29.43 38.16
N PRO A 869 -6.77 30.17 38.09
CA PRO A 869 -5.50 29.69 38.64
C PRO A 869 -5.55 29.46 40.15
N GLY A 870 -4.70 28.56 40.65
CA GLY A 870 -4.55 28.29 42.08
C GLY A 870 -3.73 29.35 42.82
N LYS A 871 -3.72 29.28 44.15
CA LYS A 871 -2.92 30.18 45.01
C LYS A 871 -1.40 29.95 44.94
N LYS A 872 -0.96 28.83 44.34
CA LYS A 872 0.45 28.47 44.16
C LYS A 872 0.73 28.28 42.66
N PRO A 873 1.90 28.72 42.15
CA PRO A 873 2.26 28.49 40.75
C PRO A 873 2.43 26.99 40.48
N VAL A 874 2.02 26.54 39.30
CA VAL A 874 2.20 25.15 38.84
C VAL A 874 3.51 25.06 38.07
N ILE A 875 4.42 24.21 38.54
CA ILE A 875 5.69 23.92 37.89
C ILE A 875 5.50 22.65 37.06
N TRP A 876 5.88 22.70 35.79
CA TRP A 876 5.78 21.54 34.90
C TRP A 876 7.13 20.86 34.74
N GLN A 877 7.27 19.65 35.28
CA GLN A 877 8.47 18.83 35.15
C GLN A 877 8.46 18.16 33.76
N MET A 878 9.48 18.46 32.95
CA MET A 878 9.68 17.83 31.64
C MET A 878 10.47 16.52 31.82
N THR A 879 9.83 15.49 32.39
CA THR A 879 10.37 14.13 32.44
C THR A 879 10.10 13.40 31.11
N GLY A 880 10.16 12.05 31.07
CA GLY A 880 9.76 11.29 29.88
C GLY A 880 8.34 11.61 29.42
N ILE A 881 7.41 11.82 30.35
CA ILE A 881 6.10 12.47 30.14
C ILE A 881 6.05 13.73 31.00
N ALA A 882 5.52 14.83 30.46
CA ALA A 882 5.45 16.10 31.18
C ALA A 882 4.40 16.05 32.31
N THR A 883 4.72 16.45 33.54
CA THR A 883 3.78 16.39 34.68
C THR A 883 3.69 17.72 35.44
N PRO A 884 2.50 18.10 35.94
CA PRO A 884 2.35 19.29 36.79
C PRO A 884 2.70 18.97 38.24
N ASN A 885 3.35 19.90 38.93
CA ASN A 885 3.74 19.79 40.33
C ASN A 885 3.72 21.15 41.04
N ILE A 886 3.43 21.15 42.33
CA ILE A 886 3.59 22.32 43.21
C ILE A 886 5.02 22.41 43.77
N ASP A 887 5.65 21.26 43.98
CA ASP A 887 6.96 21.11 44.60
C ASP A 887 7.93 20.42 43.61
N PRO A 888 9.10 21.02 43.28
CA PRO A 888 10.08 20.43 42.38
C PRO A 888 10.60 19.05 42.79
N ASP A 889 10.60 18.71 44.09
CA ASP A 889 11.09 17.43 44.60
C ASP A 889 9.97 16.37 44.77
N SER A 890 8.71 16.72 44.49
CA SER A 890 7.59 15.78 44.52
C SER A 890 7.62 14.81 43.33
N THR A 891 7.40 13.53 43.61
CA THR A 891 7.14 12.47 42.60
C THR A 891 5.65 12.25 42.33
N VAL A 892 4.75 12.94 43.05
CA VAL A 892 3.30 12.84 42.91
C VAL A 892 2.76 14.08 42.20
N PRO A 893 2.27 13.97 40.95
CA PRO A 893 1.75 15.11 40.19
C PRO A 893 0.62 15.84 40.90
N THR A 894 0.69 17.17 40.94
CA THR A 894 -0.27 18.04 41.65
C THR A 894 -0.52 19.34 40.88
N MET A 895 -1.79 19.69 40.68
CA MET A 895 -2.21 20.91 39.95
C MET A 895 -3.44 21.54 40.61
N PRO A 896 -3.28 22.40 41.62
CA PRO A 896 -4.42 23.01 42.31
C PRO A 896 -4.99 24.16 41.49
N LEU A 897 -6.27 24.10 41.15
CA LEU A 897 -7.01 25.18 40.48
C LEU A 897 -8.19 25.63 41.34
N THR A 898 -8.67 26.86 41.12
CA THR A 898 -9.89 27.37 41.73
C THR A 898 -11.04 27.16 40.75
N ILE A 899 -12.10 26.47 41.19
CA ILE A 899 -13.26 26.12 40.35
C ILE A 899 -14.49 26.84 40.87
N THR A 900 -15.29 27.40 39.96
CA THR A 900 -16.59 28.01 40.27
C THR A 900 -17.64 27.52 39.26
N ARG A 901 -18.79 27.05 39.73
CA ARG A 901 -19.89 26.64 38.85
C ARG A 901 -20.49 27.85 38.15
N VAL A 902 -20.67 27.76 36.84
CA VAL A 902 -21.32 28.81 36.04
C VAL A 902 -22.79 28.86 36.40
N LYS A 903 -23.29 30.03 36.83
CA LYS A 903 -24.73 30.20 37.07
C LYS A 903 -25.46 30.12 35.73
N SER A 904 -26.46 29.24 35.62
CA SER A 904 -27.38 29.30 34.49
C SER A 904 -28.11 30.64 34.51
N ILE A 905 -28.03 31.37 33.40
CA ILE A 905 -28.98 32.43 33.12
C ILE A 905 -30.23 31.70 32.64
N SER A 906 -31.28 31.77 33.45
CA SER A 906 -32.62 31.21 33.19
C SER A 906 -33.37 31.98 32.11
#